data_AF-A0A2P6N5I8-F1
#
_entry.id   AF-A0A2P6N5I8-F1
#
_cell.length_a   1.000
_cell.length_b   1.000
_cell.length_c   1.000
_cell.angle_alpha   90.00
_cell.angle_beta   90.00
_cell.angle_gamma   90.00
#
_symmetry.space_group_name_H-M   'P 1'
#
loop_
_entity.id
_entity.type
_entity.pdbx_description
1 polymer ?
#
loop_
_entity_poly.entity_id
_entity_poly.type
_entity_poly.pdbx_seq_one_letter_code
_entity_poly.pdbx_strand_id
1 'polypeptide(L)'
;MLKVCVFLLLASVAVADIYLHIPRGSNNRLNEQGTNRDNAARLMDTQNNAKGGYCINVPGQSEYYYESSQLTVEWTAQHGCGTGKEKCNFVLQYMCTDGSDPLKNIRDGTTTTTIPNDPVQSQANSTTVPGLFQYGMHESYAYYQQCSTRSANRGLWLADRNLNSAKPSARYTRQNNNGGQSGFECPEERDYYPYWHPAPWKDIAVLTDDLDLCSFYKKNSQNVRSVNQCVVRAGSDVYYQSANNEAACNLIAGATWESVGKLGGGEPDCLQAPLSRENHLGNVVDAKPFHYNWTLPSSFSEPCILTGTCTCVFRIRYNISTSDIKGLGDSFTDYKYNGINSTVKNNPTIAIEDWNMTLALDTSQHGRTFQDRSHTFSIVKRPGGMAPNARIYNLNVRGKRGNIVQVYPAVEYDFAPTTLEVRKGDYIHFQWVGCDNNPAGNAGEGRDQTDRSNIVQMPDSSISTVSYASFMSSTSSPLFESASARSLMAGAGQNPANCTNTNNNQDPTNCKKLNAAPAYFDGGLYQQNSTGTKRFYSTRNNNFSNRDQKGVIVVNPLLPVWGIVLVSFGSFVFVAAGVIAGGMFYAAKNPTSAAANIFNRIFIIYLLSVRLQSDQLMSSMTPKTADIPQKIAKAQSFKEEGNKFVKSGETPKAFFQYHQALMYINGINGSSDEEKQQINSIKLPIQNNLAMLYVKQEKWEKAIKACTEALQIDKDNVKALFRRGKSRVALGDIDNAEIDLKRAAELDPADKAIKNELILIARKQQEQEKKTKNFYAGMFKKMGQSSEADEGTEK
;
A
#
# COMPACT_ATOMS: atom_id res chain seq x y z
N MET A 1 -5.47 31.65 -49.25
CA MET A 1 -4.59 30.45 -49.14
C MET A 1 -3.56 30.75 -48.06
N LEU A 2 -3.89 30.59 -46.78
CA LEU A 2 -3.93 29.34 -45.99
C LEU A 2 -2.61 28.57 -46.02
N LYS A 3 -1.92 28.57 -44.86
CA LYS A 3 -0.92 27.60 -44.33
C LYS A 3 0.42 28.22 -43.93
N VAL A 4 0.48 29.01 -42.86
CA VAL A 4 1.59 28.98 -41.90
C VAL A 4 1.05 29.45 -40.53
N CYS A 5 1.50 28.81 -39.44
CA CYS A 5 1.35 29.23 -38.04
C CYS A 5 0.01 28.95 -37.33
N VAL A 6 -0.27 27.70 -36.94
CA VAL A 6 -0.71 27.33 -35.58
C VAL A 6 -0.43 25.83 -35.38
N PHE A 7 0.73 25.47 -34.83
CA PHE A 7 0.95 24.15 -34.20
C PHE A 7 2.10 24.25 -33.18
N LEU A 8 1.91 25.08 -32.16
CA LEU A 8 2.75 25.12 -30.96
C LEU A 8 1.87 25.36 -29.72
N LEU A 9 0.80 24.58 -29.59
CA LEU A 9 0.05 24.49 -28.35
C LEU A 9 -0.15 23.02 -28.00
N LEU A 10 0.23 22.71 -26.75
CA LEU A 10 -0.07 21.49 -25.99
C LEU A 10 0.89 20.30 -26.16
N ALA A 11 2.02 20.39 -25.46
CA ALA A 11 2.54 19.27 -24.65
C ALA A 11 3.59 19.79 -23.65
N SER A 12 3.21 20.67 -22.72
CA SER A 12 3.97 20.79 -21.48
C SER A 12 3.65 19.59 -20.60
N VAL A 13 4.21 18.43 -20.94
CA VAL A 13 4.15 17.24 -20.08
C VAL A 13 5.17 17.46 -18.96
N ALA A 14 4.72 18.08 -17.87
CA ALA A 14 5.49 18.22 -16.65
C ALA A 14 5.19 17.02 -15.74
N VAL A 15 6.15 16.12 -15.49
CA VAL A 15 5.88 14.77 -14.94
C VAL A 15 6.57 14.53 -13.57
N ALA A 16 5.86 14.47 -12.45
CA ALA A 16 6.51 14.06 -11.18
C ALA A 16 6.34 12.56 -10.94
N ASP A 17 7.45 11.84 -10.67
CA ASP A 17 7.44 10.37 -10.64
C ASP A 17 6.85 9.71 -9.38
N ILE A 18 6.79 10.40 -8.23
CA ILE A 18 6.07 10.03 -7.00
C ILE A 18 5.41 11.27 -6.40
N TYR A 19 4.16 11.12 -5.97
CA TYR A 19 3.45 12.09 -5.15
C TYR A 19 2.99 11.44 -3.84
N LEU A 20 3.61 11.82 -2.72
CA LEU A 20 3.24 11.33 -1.39
C LEU A 20 2.04 12.11 -0.88
N HIS A 21 0.89 11.46 -0.77
CA HIS A 21 -0.38 12.04 -0.35
C HIS A 21 -0.53 12.09 1.17
N ILE A 22 -0.12 11.03 1.87
CA ILE A 22 -0.22 10.92 3.34
C ILE A 22 1.00 10.18 3.87
N PRO A 23 1.66 10.71 4.93
CA PRO A 23 1.50 12.08 5.41
C PRO A 23 1.85 13.09 4.30
N ARG A 24 1.31 14.31 4.33
CA ARG A 24 1.33 15.21 3.16
C ARG A 24 2.74 15.50 2.67
N GLY A 25 3.16 14.83 1.60
CA GLY A 25 4.49 14.99 1.03
C GLY A 25 4.75 16.44 0.67
N SER A 26 5.65 17.09 1.40
CA SER A 26 6.01 18.46 1.10
C SER A 26 6.89 18.50 -0.15
N ASN A 27 7.79 17.52 -0.28
CA ASN A 27 9.07 17.66 -0.97
C ASN A 27 9.60 19.11 -0.90
N ASN A 28 9.38 19.77 0.25
CA ASN A 28 9.63 21.17 0.52
C ASN A 28 9.02 22.23 -0.40
N ARG A 29 7.83 21.98 -0.95
CA ARG A 29 6.93 23.09 -1.24
C ARG A 29 6.49 23.64 0.11
N LEU A 30 7.18 24.65 0.61
CA LEU A 30 6.74 25.34 1.81
C LEU A 30 5.55 26.25 1.47
N ASN A 31 5.63 27.50 1.88
CA ASN A 31 4.72 28.58 1.55
C ASN A 31 5.03 29.23 0.20
N GLU A 32 5.66 28.50 -0.72
CA GLU A 32 5.91 28.98 -2.08
C GLU A 32 4.58 29.22 -2.82
N GLN A 33 4.45 30.39 -3.45
CA GLN A 33 3.26 30.75 -4.23
C GLN A 33 3.16 29.96 -5.55
N GLY A 34 4.30 29.51 -6.09
CA GLY A 34 4.38 28.76 -7.33
C GLY A 34 3.96 27.29 -7.20
N THR A 35 3.46 26.72 -8.30
CA THR A 35 3.37 25.25 -8.42
C THR A 35 4.73 24.65 -8.70
N ASN A 36 5.58 25.37 -9.44
CA ASN A 36 6.96 24.97 -9.66
C ASN A 36 7.83 25.45 -8.50
N ARG A 37 8.83 24.65 -8.15
CA ARG A 37 9.87 25.00 -7.18
C ARG A 37 10.94 25.81 -7.87
N ASP A 38 11.45 26.79 -7.15
CA ASP A 38 12.65 27.54 -7.56
C ASP A 38 13.92 26.68 -7.42
N ASN A 39 13.89 25.63 -6.58
CA ASN A 39 14.99 24.68 -6.40
C ASN A 39 14.45 23.25 -6.18
N ALA A 40 14.66 22.37 -7.17
CA ALA A 40 14.09 21.02 -7.17
C ALA A 40 14.70 20.04 -6.13
N ALA A 41 15.84 20.38 -5.53
CA ALA A 41 16.66 19.47 -4.73
C ALA A 41 16.68 19.74 -3.22
N ARG A 42 15.95 20.75 -2.72
CA ARG A 42 16.07 21.35 -1.37
C ARG A 42 16.29 20.47 -0.13
N LEU A 43 15.89 19.20 -0.10
CA LEU A 43 16.15 18.29 1.05
C LEU A 43 16.80 16.99 0.64
N MET A 44 16.26 16.40 -0.41
CA MET A 44 16.73 15.18 -1.02
C MET A 44 16.89 15.48 -2.50
N ASP A 45 18.11 15.29 -2.99
CA ASP A 45 18.48 15.35 -4.38
C ASP A 45 17.81 14.17 -5.10
N THR A 46 16.71 14.44 -5.79
CA THR A 46 15.89 13.43 -6.47
C THR A 46 15.67 13.86 -7.91
N GLN A 47 15.47 12.90 -8.83
CA GLN A 47 15.07 13.22 -10.20
C GLN A 47 13.64 13.78 -10.17
N ASN A 48 13.55 15.09 -9.94
CA ASN A 48 12.29 15.81 -9.83
C ASN A 48 12.11 16.67 -11.07
N ASN A 49 10.99 16.49 -11.74
CA ASN A 49 10.43 17.59 -12.50
C ASN A 49 9.96 18.67 -11.52
N ALA A 50 10.06 19.93 -11.94
CA ALA A 50 10.04 21.11 -11.08
C ALA A 50 8.74 21.35 -10.27
N LYS A 51 7.73 20.47 -10.27
CA LYS A 51 6.46 20.70 -9.56
C LYS A 51 6.53 20.32 -8.07
N GLY A 52 6.17 21.27 -7.22
CA GLY A 52 6.10 21.13 -5.77
C GLY A 52 4.96 20.24 -5.27
N GLY A 53 5.14 19.67 -4.08
CA GLY A 53 4.20 18.82 -3.34
C GLY A 53 3.06 19.59 -2.69
N TYR A 54 2.67 19.21 -1.48
CA TYR A 54 1.75 19.97 -0.64
C TYR A 54 2.47 21.10 0.07
N CYS A 55 1.81 22.24 0.22
CA CYS A 55 2.25 23.27 1.15
C CYS A 55 2.07 22.74 2.58
N ILE A 56 3.08 22.94 3.42
CA ILE A 56 3.16 22.32 4.74
C ILE A 56 3.60 23.27 5.85
N ASN A 57 3.95 24.52 5.56
CA ASN A 57 4.53 25.40 6.56
C ASN A 57 3.49 26.39 7.10
N VAL A 58 2.77 26.01 8.17
CA VAL A 58 2.06 26.98 9.00
C VAL A 58 2.99 27.26 10.20
N PRO A 59 3.55 28.47 10.35
CA PRO A 59 4.51 28.75 11.42
C PRO A 59 3.97 28.34 12.80
N GLY A 60 4.72 27.48 13.50
CA GLY A 60 4.37 26.99 14.84
C GLY A 60 3.32 25.87 14.89
N GLN A 61 2.87 25.32 13.75
CA GLN A 61 1.87 24.25 13.70
C GLN A 61 2.35 23.12 12.78
N SER A 62 2.52 21.93 13.36
CA SER A 62 2.85 20.69 12.64
C SER A 62 1.78 19.64 12.93
N GLU A 63 1.52 18.75 11.97
CA GLU A 63 0.65 17.59 12.20
C GLU A 63 1.28 16.72 13.29
N TYR A 64 0.43 16.20 14.18
CA TYR A 64 0.89 15.30 15.24
C TYR A 64 0.05 14.04 15.24
N TYR A 65 0.62 12.91 15.61
CA TYR A 65 -0.11 11.66 15.67
C TYR A 65 0.07 11.01 17.03
N TYR A 66 -0.97 10.37 17.52
CA TYR A 66 -0.87 9.62 18.77
C TYR A 66 -0.04 8.35 18.57
N GLU A 67 0.79 8.03 19.56
CA GLU A 67 1.57 6.79 19.59
C GLU A 67 0.67 5.56 19.34
N SER A 68 1.17 4.56 18.61
CA SER A 68 0.41 3.35 18.27
C SER A 68 -0.94 3.58 17.56
N SER A 69 -1.16 4.75 16.94
CA SER A 69 -2.30 4.97 16.07
C SER A 69 -2.05 4.40 14.67
N GLN A 70 -3.13 4.11 13.95
CA GLN A 70 -3.10 3.57 12.58
C GLN A 70 -3.12 4.74 11.59
N LEU A 71 -2.06 4.89 10.82
CA LEU A 71 -1.92 5.88 9.76
C LEU A 71 -1.91 5.18 8.40
N THR A 72 -2.90 5.47 7.55
CA THR A 72 -2.88 5.03 6.15
C THR A 72 -1.96 5.95 5.35
N VAL A 73 -0.76 5.49 5.06
CA VAL A 73 0.18 6.14 4.15
C VAL A 73 -0.34 5.96 2.73
N GLU A 74 -0.38 7.02 1.93
CA GLU A 74 -0.85 6.97 0.53
C GLU A 74 0.10 7.72 -0.41
N TRP A 75 0.34 7.16 -1.60
CA TRP A 75 1.12 7.82 -2.64
C TRP A 75 0.70 7.38 -4.05
N THR A 76 1.12 8.14 -5.04
CA THR A 76 1.05 7.75 -6.44
C THR A 76 2.45 7.67 -7.02
N ALA A 77 2.66 6.78 -7.99
CA ALA A 77 3.92 6.62 -8.70
C ALA A 77 3.68 6.59 -10.22
N GLN A 78 4.49 7.32 -10.97
CA GLN A 78 4.36 7.47 -12.42
C GLN A 78 4.84 6.23 -13.17
N HIS A 79 5.95 5.61 -12.76
CA HIS A 79 6.57 4.53 -13.54
C HIS A 79 5.96 3.14 -13.34
N GLY A 80 4.79 3.05 -12.69
CA GLY A 80 4.10 1.77 -12.54
C GLY A 80 4.81 0.80 -11.59
N CYS A 81 4.24 -0.37 -11.36
CA CYS A 81 4.93 -1.43 -10.66
C CYS A 81 4.27 -2.77 -11.03
N GLY A 82 5.07 -3.82 -11.18
CA GLY A 82 4.57 -5.18 -11.39
C GLY A 82 4.06 -5.48 -12.79
N THR A 83 4.40 -4.68 -13.83
CA THR A 83 4.04 -5.03 -15.22
C THR A 83 5.02 -6.00 -15.89
N GLY A 84 6.13 -6.33 -15.22
CA GLY A 84 7.16 -7.28 -15.66
C GLY A 84 8.25 -6.67 -16.53
N LYS A 85 8.13 -5.40 -16.96
CA LYS A 85 9.20 -4.68 -17.65
C LYS A 85 10.19 -4.05 -16.68
N GLU A 86 9.64 -3.54 -15.59
CA GLU A 86 10.28 -2.86 -14.49
C GLU A 86 10.24 -3.72 -13.22
N LYS A 87 11.38 -3.77 -12.53
CA LYS A 87 11.49 -4.24 -11.15
C LYS A 87 11.33 -3.04 -10.24
N CYS A 88 10.49 -3.10 -9.21
CA CYS A 88 10.11 -1.95 -8.39
C CYS A 88 10.10 -2.30 -6.90
N ASN A 89 10.64 -1.38 -6.10
CA ASN A 89 10.66 -1.46 -4.64
C ASN A 89 10.27 -0.11 -4.04
N PHE A 90 9.24 -0.09 -3.21
CA PHE A 90 8.94 1.04 -2.32
C PHE A 90 9.46 0.72 -0.92
N VAL A 91 10.41 1.51 -0.44
CA VAL A 91 11.00 1.35 0.89
C VAL A 91 10.47 2.46 1.78
N LEU A 92 9.69 2.09 2.80
CA LEU A 92 9.06 3.00 3.75
C LEU A 92 9.86 2.99 5.04
N GLN A 93 10.27 4.17 5.49
CA GLN A 93 11.15 4.34 6.64
C GLN A 93 10.72 5.53 7.48
N TYR A 94 11.14 5.55 8.73
CA TYR A 94 11.02 6.74 9.57
C TYR A 94 12.23 6.89 10.49
N MET A 95 12.36 8.07 11.06
CA MET A 95 13.19 8.30 12.23
C MET A 95 12.62 9.41 13.09
N CYS A 96 13.02 9.46 14.36
CA CYS A 96 12.57 10.45 15.33
C CYS A 96 13.77 11.06 16.06
N THR A 97 13.63 12.33 16.46
CA THR A 97 14.54 12.99 17.41
C THR A 97 13.79 13.40 18.65
N ASP A 98 14.52 13.54 19.76
CA ASP A 98 13.99 13.98 21.04
C ASP A 98 13.90 15.51 21.17
N GLY A 99 14.09 16.25 20.09
CA GLY A 99 14.01 17.71 20.07
C GLY A 99 15.10 18.43 20.88
N SER A 100 16.00 17.71 21.55
CA SER A 100 16.89 18.27 22.58
C SER A 100 18.07 19.07 22.02
N ASP A 101 18.51 18.74 20.81
CA ASP A 101 19.63 19.38 20.14
C ASP A 101 19.19 19.96 18.79
N PRO A 102 19.05 21.28 18.67
CA PRO A 102 18.64 21.92 17.42
C PRO A 102 19.57 21.68 16.22
N LEU A 103 20.82 21.27 16.48
CA LEU A 103 21.79 20.89 15.44
C LEU A 103 21.59 19.46 14.92
N LYS A 104 20.84 18.65 15.65
CA LYS A 104 20.49 17.27 15.31
C LYS A 104 19.00 17.10 15.01
N ASN A 105 18.19 18.12 15.31
CA ASN A 105 16.74 18.07 15.14
C ASN A 105 16.32 18.05 13.68
N ILE A 106 15.47 17.08 13.40
CA ILE A 106 14.77 16.98 12.12
C ILE A 106 13.70 18.07 12.07
N ARG A 107 13.62 18.77 10.94
CA ARG A 107 12.71 19.90 10.76
C ARG A 107 12.49 20.24 9.30
N ASP A 108 11.31 20.78 9.02
CA ASP A 108 11.08 21.55 7.81
C ASP A 108 11.82 22.90 7.88
N GLY A 109 12.16 23.46 6.72
CA GLY A 109 12.83 24.76 6.63
C GLY A 109 11.86 25.92 6.39
N THR A 110 12.43 27.10 6.14
CA THR A 110 11.72 28.29 5.63
C THR A 110 12.25 28.79 4.28
N THR A 111 13.54 28.57 3.95
CA THR A 111 14.19 29.07 2.71
C THR A 111 14.37 28.05 1.57
N THR A 112 14.05 28.41 0.33
CA THR A 112 14.26 27.55 -0.85
C THR A 112 15.73 27.33 -1.22
N THR A 113 16.64 28.06 -0.58
CA THR A 113 18.07 28.02 -0.85
C THR A 113 18.70 26.69 -0.42
N THR A 114 19.70 26.26 -1.18
CA THR A 114 20.56 25.12 -0.84
C THR A 114 21.20 25.33 0.52
N ILE A 115 21.17 24.29 1.37
CA ILE A 115 21.82 24.33 2.68
C ILE A 115 23.35 24.48 2.53
N PRO A 116 24.00 25.38 3.30
CA PRO A 116 25.46 25.45 3.36
C PRO A 116 26.09 24.17 3.93
N ASN A 117 27.33 23.88 3.54
CA ASN A 117 28.12 22.77 4.10
C ASN A 117 28.73 23.09 5.49
N ASP A 118 28.14 24.03 6.23
CA ASP A 118 28.57 24.45 7.56
C ASP A 118 27.37 24.48 8.52
N PRO A 119 27.40 23.72 9.64
CA PRO A 119 26.30 23.67 10.59
C PRO A 119 25.99 25.02 11.24
N VAL A 120 26.96 25.93 11.39
CA VAL A 120 26.74 27.28 11.96
C VAL A 120 25.99 28.19 10.99
N GLN A 121 26.34 28.14 9.70
CA GLN A 121 25.66 28.91 8.66
C GLN A 121 24.27 28.37 8.36
N SER A 122 24.02 27.07 8.62
CA SER A 122 22.70 26.45 8.50
C SER A 122 21.69 26.89 9.58
N GLN A 123 22.08 27.76 10.50
CA GLN A 123 21.27 28.22 11.63
C GLN A 123 20.73 29.65 11.49
N ALA A 124 21.10 30.40 10.45
CA ALA A 124 20.94 31.87 10.43
C ALA A 124 19.57 32.34 10.97
N ASN A 125 19.61 33.00 12.14
CA ASN A 125 18.45 33.56 12.83
C ASN A 125 17.72 34.52 11.90
N SER A 126 16.51 34.18 11.48
CA SER A 126 15.61 35.17 10.89
C SER A 126 15.21 36.15 11.99
N THR A 127 15.80 37.35 11.99
CA THR A 127 15.50 38.43 12.95
C THR A 127 14.04 38.89 12.94
N THR A 128 13.27 38.46 11.94
CA THR A 128 11.84 38.76 11.76
C THR A 128 10.89 37.76 12.40
N VAL A 129 11.36 36.56 12.81
CA VAL A 129 10.53 35.59 13.54
C VAL A 129 11.36 34.86 14.61
N PRO A 130 11.10 35.09 15.91
CA PRO A 130 11.83 34.42 16.98
C PRO A 130 11.70 32.88 16.88
N GLY A 131 12.82 32.16 16.77
CA GLY A 131 12.88 30.70 16.89
C GLY A 131 12.78 29.86 15.61
N LEU A 132 12.84 30.45 14.40
CA LEU A 132 12.80 29.68 13.14
C LEU A 132 14.17 29.38 12.54
N PHE A 133 14.46 28.09 12.36
CA PHE A 133 15.59 27.61 11.55
C PHE A 133 15.32 27.85 10.07
N GLN A 134 16.29 28.45 9.38
CA GLN A 134 16.14 28.82 7.98
C GLN A 134 16.06 27.59 7.05
N TYR A 135 16.93 26.61 7.26
CA TYR A 135 17.07 25.43 6.39
C TYR A 135 16.34 24.22 6.97
N GLY A 136 15.74 23.43 6.08
CA GLY A 136 15.16 22.15 6.45
C GLY A 136 16.28 21.12 6.59
N MET A 137 16.18 20.30 7.63
CA MET A 137 17.14 19.25 7.94
C MET A 137 16.35 17.99 8.20
N HIS A 138 16.23 17.12 7.20
CA HIS A 138 15.57 15.83 7.37
C HIS A 138 16.54 14.73 7.77
N GLU A 139 17.84 15.01 7.87
CA GLU A 139 18.85 14.18 8.53
C GLU A 139 19.81 15.11 9.30
N SER A 140 20.50 14.57 10.30
CA SER A 140 21.45 15.36 11.08
C SER A 140 22.70 15.70 10.28
N TYR A 141 23.34 16.84 10.58
CA TYR A 141 24.62 17.20 9.95
C TYR A 141 25.70 16.13 10.21
N ALA A 142 25.76 15.57 11.42
CA ALA A 142 26.72 14.53 11.78
C ALA A 142 26.58 13.28 10.89
N TYR A 143 25.33 12.89 10.60
CA TYR A 143 25.05 11.77 9.71
C TYR A 143 25.48 12.06 8.27
N TYR A 144 25.17 13.24 7.75
CA TYR A 144 25.65 13.69 6.44
C TYR A 144 27.19 13.74 6.39
N GLN A 145 27.85 14.22 7.44
CA GLN A 145 29.31 14.27 7.51
C GLN A 145 29.93 12.87 7.41
N GLN A 146 29.35 11.89 8.11
CA GLN A 146 29.75 10.49 8.04
C GLN A 146 29.67 9.96 6.61
N CYS A 147 28.55 10.22 5.92
CA CYS A 147 28.40 9.87 4.52
C CYS A 147 29.43 10.56 3.63
N SER A 148 29.58 11.88 3.75
CA SER A 148 30.48 12.69 2.91
C SER A 148 31.95 12.31 3.03
N THR A 149 32.38 11.84 4.20
CA THR A 149 33.77 11.44 4.46
C THR A 149 34.06 10.03 3.96
N ARG A 150 33.06 9.15 3.96
CA ARG A 150 33.21 7.74 3.59
C ARG A 150 33.38 7.55 2.09
N SER A 151 34.23 6.62 1.70
CA SER A 151 34.29 6.17 0.31
C SER A 151 33.03 5.40 -0.08
N ALA A 152 32.43 5.70 -1.23
CA ALA A 152 31.25 4.99 -1.74
C ALA A 152 31.52 3.48 -1.83
N ASN A 153 30.54 2.66 -1.46
CA ASN A 153 30.53 1.24 -1.83
C ASN A 153 30.29 1.16 -3.34
N ARG A 154 31.11 0.36 -4.00
CA ARG A 154 31.07 0.18 -5.46
C ARG A 154 30.54 -1.20 -5.85
N GLY A 155 30.24 -2.04 -4.86
CA GLY A 155 29.95 -3.46 -4.97
C GLY A 155 28.71 -3.86 -5.79
N LEU A 156 27.81 -2.93 -6.14
CA LEU A 156 26.44 -3.27 -6.58
C LEU A 156 26.18 -3.22 -8.09
N TRP A 157 27.15 -2.87 -8.95
CA TRP A 157 26.82 -2.39 -10.32
C TRP A 157 27.17 -3.26 -11.54
N LEU A 158 26.09 -3.67 -12.23
CA LEU A 158 26.05 -4.39 -13.52
C LEU A 158 26.29 -3.51 -14.78
N ALA A 159 26.26 -2.17 -14.66
CA ALA A 159 26.27 -1.22 -15.79
C ALA A 159 27.49 -0.27 -15.79
N ASP A 160 27.98 0.11 -16.97
CA ASP A 160 29.30 0.73 -17.22
C ASP A 160 29.43 2.26 -17.01
N ARG A 161 28.55 2.91 -16.22
CA ARG A 161 28.61 4.37 -16.02
C ARG A 161 29.79 4.78 -15.13
N ASN A 162 30.64 5.68 -15.63
CA ASN A 162 31.75 6.25 -14.87
C ASN A 162 31.27 7.25 -13.80
N LEU A 163 31.43 6.88 -12.53
CA LEU A 163 31.29 7.80 -11.38
C LEU A 163 32.59 8.58 -11.24
N ASN A 164 32.52 9.91 -11.12
CA ASN A 164 33.67 10.82 -11.08
C ASN A 164 34.79 10.29 -10.16
N SER A 165 35.75 9.58 -10.74
CA SER A 165 36.68 8.70 -10.03
C SER A 165 37.72 9.48 -9.22
N ALA A 166 37.83 10.79 -9.46
CA ALA A 166 38.68 11.71 -8.72
C ALA A 166 38.18 11.98 -7.28
N LYS A 167 36.92 11.65 -6.96
CA LYS A 167 36.35 11.86 -5.63
C LYS A 167 35.65 10.60 -5.12
N PRO A 168 36.26 9.85 -4.19
CA PRO A 168 35.75 8.53 -3.79
C PRO A 168 34.53 8.57 -2.87
N SER A 169 34.02 9.74 -2.47
CA SER A 169 32.98 9.93 -1.46
C SER A 169 31.62 9.30 -1.80
N ALA A 170 30.88 8.84 -0.78
CA ALA A 170 29.49 8.36 -0.86
C ALA A 170 28.46 9.41 -1.35
N ARG A 171 28.90 10.65 -1.57
CA ARG A 171 28.08 11.72 -2.17
C ARG A 171 27.91 11.58 -3.68
N TYR A 172 28.82 10.89 -4.34
CA TYR A 172 28.81 10.76 -5.79
C TYR A 172 28.08 9.48 -6.17
N THR A 173 26.81 9.62 -6.53
CA THR A 173 25.98 8.52 -7.03
C THR A 173 25.87 8.60 -8.54
N ARG A 174 25.28 7.56 -9.13
CA ARG A 174 25.00 7.51 -10.55
C ARG A 174 24.07 8.68 -10.95
N GLN A 175 22.96 8.88 -10.26
CA GLN A 175 21.97 9.92 -10.57
C GLN A 175 22.54 11.33 -10.36
N ASN A 176 23.52 11.47 -9.46
CA ASN A 176 24.14 12.74 -9.12
C ASN A 176 25.67 12.65 -9.13
N ASN A 177 26.22 12.47 -10.34
CA ASN A 177 27.66 12.35 -10.56
C ASN A 177 28.44 13.65 -10.21
N ASN A 178 27.75 14.77 -10.06
CA ASN A 178 28.36 16.04 -9.68
C ASN A 178 28.41 16.23 -8.16
N GLY A 179 27.78 15.34 -7.38
CA GLY A 179 27.67 15.46 -5.92
C GLY A 179 26.93 16.73 -5.48
N GLY A 180 26.04 17.24 -6.33
CA GLY A 180 25.22 18.41 -6.02
C GLY A 180 24.35 18.12 -4.80
N GLN A 181 24.22 19.08 -3.90
CA GLN A 181 23.52 18.84 -2.64
C GLN A 181 22.67 20.04 -2.31
N SER A 182 21.51 19.76 -1.73
CA SER A 182 20.57 20.80 -1.35
C SER A 182 20.00 20.62 0.06
N GLY A 183 20.02 19.41 0.62
CA GLY A 183 19.80 19.12 2.04
C GLY A 183 20.87 18.18 2.63
N PHE A 184 20.85 17.95 3.93
CA PHE A 184 21.67 16.89 4.55
C PHE A 184 20.99 15.54 4.29
N GLU A 185 21.58 14.78 3.38
CA GLU A 185 21.19 13.42 3.04
C GLU A 185 22.44 12.56 2.81
N CYS A 186 22.34 11.23 2.90
CA CYS A 186 23.34 10.35 2.33
C CYS A 186 22.93 9.80 0.94
N PRO A 187 23.46 10.35 -0.18
CA PRO A 187 23.05 9.93 -1.52
C PRO A 187 23.19 8.43 -1.78
N GLU A 188 24.27 7.81 -1.30
CA GLU A 188 24.51 6.38 -1.50
C GLU A 188 23.43 5.49 -0.91
N GLU A 189 22.67 5.90 0.12
CA GLU A 189 21.58 5.07 0.63
C GLU A 189 20.57 4.69 -0.44
N ARG A 190 20.28 5.60 -1.38
CA ARG A 190 19.33 5.39 -2.48
C ARG A 190 19.69 4.14 -3.28
N ASP A 191 20.97 4.06 -3.59
CA ASP A 191 21.60 3.02 -4.37
C ASP A 191 21.59 1.63 -3.69
N TYR A 192 21.43 1.57 -2.37
CA TYR A 192 21.55 0.34 -1.58
C TYR A 192 20.37 0.15 -0.61
N TYR A 193 19.59 -0.92 -0.83
CA TYR A 193 18.64 -1.39 0.17
C TYR A 193 18.66 -2.93 0.32
N PRO A 194 18.79 -3.46 1.54
CA PRO A 194 19.06 -2.77 2.80
C PRO A 194 20.41 -2.06 2.79
N TYR A 195 20.49 -0.92 3.45
CA TYR A 195 21.72 -0.13 3.46
C TYR A 195 22.76 -0.81 4.34
N TRP A 196 23.98 -0.95 3.82
CA TRP A 196 25.01 -1.79 4.42
C TRP A 196 25.79 -1.11 5.56
N HIS A 197 25.67 0.22 5.66
CA HIS A 197 26.36 1.08 6.62
C HIS A 197 25.35 1.65 7.63
N PRO A 198 25.74 2.08 8.84
CA PRO A 198 24.82 2.73 9.77
C PRO A 198 23.99 3.84 9.11
N ALA A 199 22.68 3.78 9.31
CA ALA A 199 21.71 4.81 8.99
C ALA A 199 20.78 5.08 10.19
N PRO A 200 20.25 6.30 10.34
CA PRO A 200 19.30 6.63 11.40
C PRO A 200 17.87 6.15 11.10
N TRP A 201 17.65 5.61 9.90
CA TRP A 201 16.34 5.22 9.38
C TRP A 201 15.91 3.84 9.88
N LYS A 202 14.78 3.78 10.58
CA LYS A 202 14.08 2.54 10.94
C LYS A 202 13.19 2.12 9.79
N ASP A 203 13.30 0.85 9.38
CA ASP A 203 12.52 0.30 8.28
C ASP A 203 11.11 -0.07 8.73
N ILE A 204 10.09 0.41 8.00
CA ILE A 204 8.68 0.11 8.25
C ILE A 204 8.26 -1.06 7.36
N ALA A 205 8.40 -0.89 6.05
CA ALA A 205 7.92 -1.83 5.06
C ALA A 205 8.66 -1.72 3.73
N VAL A 206 8.69 -2.83 3.01
CA VAL A 206 9.23 -2.97 1.66
C VAL A 206 8.14 -3.56 0.78
N LEU A 207 7.59 -2.76 -0.12
CA LEU A 207 6.65 -3.22 -1.12
C LEU A 207 7.43 -3.49 -2.40
N THR A 208 7.59 -4.75 -2.76
CA THR A 208 8.45 -5.21 -3.87
C THR A 208 7.65 -5.98 -4.90
N ASP A 209 8.03 -5.92 -6.18
CA ASP A 209 7.52 -6.85 -7.18
C ASP A 209 8.17 -8.24 -7.13
N ASP A 210 9.23 -8.40 -6.33
CA ASP A 210 10.03 -9.62 -6.23
C ASP A 210 10.07 -10.16 -4.79
N LEU A 211 9.11 -11.04 -4.48
CA LEU A 211 8.93 -11.59 -3.14
C LEU A 211 10.07 -12.51 -2.68
N ASP A 212 10.87 -13.04 -3.60
CA ASP A 212 12.01 -13.91 -3.25
C ASP A 212 13.05 -13.13 -2.42
N LEU A 213 13.09 -11.80 -2.57
CA LEU A 213 13.95 -10.91 -1.81
C LEU A 213 13.42 -10.58 -0.41
N CYS A 214 12.20 -10.96 -0.06
CA CYS A 214 11.63 -10.61 1.24
C CYS A 214 12.43 -11.18 2.41
N SER A 215 12.92 -12.42 2.31
CA SER A 215 13.78 -12.97 3.38
C SER A 215 15.09 -12.21 3.48
N PHE A 216 15.62 -11.69 2.36
CA PHE A 216 16.84 -10.90 2.35
C PHE A 216 16.61 -9.54 2.99
N TYR A 217 15.55 -8.81 2.62
CA TYR A 217 15.21 -7.51 3.19
C TYR A 217 14.99 -7.57 4.71
N LYS A 218 14.21 -8.56 5.17
CA LYS A 218 13.90 -8.72 6.60
C LYS A 218 15.14 -8.98 7.45
N LYS A 219 16.02 -9.89 7.00
CA LYS A 219 17.22 -10.29 7.75
C LYS A 219 18.35 -9.25 7.70
N ASN A 220 18.41 -8.45 6.64
CA ASN A 220 19.49 -7.48 6.44
C ASN A 220 19.12 -6.04 6.80
N SER A 221 17.89 -5.79 7.27
CA SER A 221 17.52 -4.51 7.85
C SER A 221 18.32 -4.21 9.13
N GLN A 222 18.76 -2.96 9.29
CA GLN A 222 19.43 -2.51 10.52
C GLN A 222 18.50 -2.54 11.74
N ASN A 223 17.18 -2.68 11.55
CA ASN A 223 16.25 -2.89 12.66
C ASN A 223 16.60 -4.15 13.48
N VAL A 224 17.10 -5.20 12.83
CA VAL A 224 17.35 -6.51 13.45
C VAL A 224 18.82 -6.94 13.45
N ARG A 225 19.64 -6.31 12.60
CA ARG A 225 21.05 -6.65 12.42
C ARG A 225 21.95 -5.43 12.72
N SER A 226 23.12 -5.68 13.31
CA SER A 226 24.17 -4.67 13.45
C SER A 226 24.92 -4.43 12.14
N VAL A 227 25.38 -3.20 11.93
CA VAL A 227 26.18 -2.79 10.78
C VAL A 227 27.42 -2.06 11.26
N ASN A 228 28.50 -2.08 10.47
CA ASN A 228 29.81 -1.61 10.94
C ASN A 228 30.20 -0.26 10.32
N GLN A 229 31.07 0.47 11.02
CA GLN A 229 31.65 1.73 10.58
C GLN A 229 33.13 1.82 10.96
N CYS A 230 33.90 2.62 10.22
CA CYS A 230 35.29 2.92 10.56
C CYS A 230 35.41 4.28 11.26
N VAL A 231 35.98 4.30 12.45
CA VAL A 231 36.12 5.53 13.26
C VAL A 231 37.48 5.61 13.94
N VAL A 232 37.90 6.81 14.28
CA VAL A 232 38.97 7.09 15.26
C VAL A 232 38.33 7.78 16.46
N ARG A 233 38.67 7.37 17.68
CA ARG A 233 38.15 7.98 18.91
C ARG A 233 39.23 8.81 19.59
N ALA A 234 38.85 10.02 20.02
CA ALA A 234 39.68 10.86 20.88
C ALA A 234 38.84 11.33 22.06
N GLY A 235 38.95 10.65 23.21
CA GLY A 235 38.04 10.86 24.34
C GLY A 235 36.59 10.47 23.97
N SER A 236 35.66 11.39 24.17
CA SER A 236 34.25 11.23 23.77
C SER A 236 33.99 11.50 22.29
N ASP A 237 34.94 12.11 21.58
CA ASP A 237 34.76 12.54 20.19
C ASP A 237 34.99 11.38 19.22
N VAL A 238 34.12 11.33 18.20
CA VAL A 238 34.13 10.30 17.16
C VAL A 238 34.46 10.95 15.82
N TYR A 239 35.56 10.51 15.20
CA TYR A 239 36.02 10.97 13.90
C TYR A 239 35.81 9.87 12.86
N TYR A 240 34.80 10.04 12.01
CA TYR A 240 34.48 9.10 10.92
C TYR A 240 35.59 9.05 9.88
N GLN A 241 35.92 7.83 9.43
CA GLN A 241 36.99 7.59 8.46
C GLN A 241 36.46 7.22 7.08
N SER A 242 37.33 7.30 6.07
CA SER A 242 36.97 7.08 4.67
C SER A 242 36.78 5.61 4.29
N ALA A 243 37.22 4.67 5.13
CA ALA A 243 37.15 3.23 4.85
C ALA A 243 35.70 2.72 4.86
N ASN A 244 35.37 1.90 3.87
CA ASN A 244 34.04 1.28 3.69
C ASN A 244 34.01 -0.23 3.96
N ASN A 245 35.14 -0.80 4.38
CA ASN A 245 35.28 -2.19 4.79
C ASN A 245 36.36 -2.32 5.87
N GLU A 246 36.36 -3.44 6.57
CA GLU A 246 37.25 -3.71 7.69
C GLU A 246 38.73 -3.70 7.30
N ALA A 247 39.08 -4.35 6.19
CA ALA A 247 40.46 -4.43 5.73
C ALA A 247 41.04 -3.03 5.46
N ALA A 248 40.27 -2.16 4.81
CA ALA A 248 40.67 -0.77 4.58
C ALA A 248 40.73 0.04 5.88
N CYS A 249 39.84 -0.23 6.84
CA CYS A 249 39.84 0.45 8.13
C CYS A 249 41.10 0.14 8.94
N ASN A 250 41.53 -1.12 8.94
CA ASN A 250 42.71 -1.59 9.65
C ASN A 250 44.04 -0.99 9.13
N LEU A 251 44.03 -0.38 7.95
CA LEU A 251 45.19 0.35 7.39
C LEU A 251 45.28 1.80 7.89
N ILE A 252 44.23 2.33 8.53
CA ILE A 252 44.21 3.69 9.05
C ILE A 252 44.72 3.68 10.49
N ALA A 253 45.81 4.40 10.75
CA ALA A 253 46.42 4.46 12.08
C ALA A 253 45.43 4.95 13.14
N GLY A 254 45.24 4.14 14.20
CA GLY A 254 44.34 4.46 15.31
C GLY A 254 42.84 4.29 15.02
N ALA A 255 42.47 3.80 13.82
CA ALA A 255 41.08 3.55 13.49
C ALA A 255 40.62 2.15 13.94
N THR A 256 39.33 2.04 14.23
CA THR A 256 38.66 0.81 14.65
C THR A 256 37.45 0.56 13.76
N TRP A 257 37.27 -0.71 13.35
CA TRP A 257 36.05 -1.17 12.68
C TRP A 257 35.01 -1.53 13.73
N GLU A 258 34.13 -0.60 14.03
CA GLU A 258 33.18 -0.70 15.14
C GLU A 258 31.80 -1.16 14.66
N SER A 259 31.19 -2.09 15.40
CA SER A 259 29.81 -2.52 15.18
C SER A 259 28.84 -1.53 15.81
N VAL A 260 27.97 -0.94 14.99
CA VAL A 260 26.80 -0.18 15.43
C VAL A 260 25.63 -1.13 15.58
N GLY A 261 25.04 -1.16 16.79
CA GLY A 261 23.95 -2.06 17.13
C GLY A 261 22.71 -1.88 16.25
N LYS A 262 21.83 -2.88 16.30
CA LYS A 262 20.51 -2.83 15.68
C LYS A 262 19.67 -1.66 16.22
N LEU A 263 18.83 -1.07 15.37
CA LEU A 263 17.93 0.04 15.73
C LEU A 263 16.71 -0.40 16.56
N GLY A 264 16.39 -1.69 16.56
CA GLY A 264 15.17 -2.23 17.16
C GLY A 264 13.94 -2.04 16.26
N GLY A 265 12.74 -2.31 16.80
CA GLY A 265 11.47 -2.20 16.05
C GLY A 265 11.00 -3.48 15.35
N GLY A 266 11.89 -4.48 15.20
CA GLY A 266 11.57 -5.75 14.55
C GLY A 266 11.84 -5.74 13.05
N GLU A 267 11.64 -6.88 12.40
CA GLU A 267 11.80 -6.99 10.94
C GLU A 267 10.80 -6.07 10.22
N PRO A 268 11.20 -5.38 9.13
CA PRO A 268 10.24 -4.63 8.33
C PRO A 268 9.22 -5.58 7.69
N ASP A 269 8.01 -5.06 7.45
CA ASP A 269 7.07 -5.78 6.62
C ASP A 269 7.62 -5.91 5.19
N CYS A 270 7.38 -7.05 4.54
CA CYS A 270 7.72 -7.23 3.14
C CYS A 270 6.52 -7.80 2.42
N LEU A 271 6.03 -7.05 1.44
CA LEU A 271 4.74 -7.28 0.80
C LEU A 271 4.88 -7.15 -0.72
N GLN A 272 3.99 -7.83 -1.45
CA GLN A 272 3.88 -7.64 -2.88
C GLN A 272 3.44 -6.21 -3.16
N ALA A 273 4.20 -5.49 -3.96
CA ALA A 273 3.79 -4.18 -4.45
C ALA A 273 2.54 -4.34 -5.34
N PRO A 274 1.47 -3.56 -5.09
CA PRO A 274 0.29 -3.58 -5.94
C PRO A 274 0.63 -3.23 -7.39
N LEU A 275 -0.01 -3.93 -8.33
CA LEU A 275 0.18 -3.64 -9.75
C LEU A 275 -0.35 -2.24 -10.09
N SER A 276 0.47 -1.43 -10.76
CA SER A 276 0.03 -0.16 -11.35
C SER A 276 0.67 0.06 -12.71
N ARG A 277 -0.05 0.79 -13.57
CA ARG A 277 0.38 1.04 -14.95
C ARG A 277 1.27 2.28 -15.04
N GLU A 278 2.33 2.18 -15.83
CA GLU A 278 3.19 3.31 -16.21
C GLU A 278 2.39 4.50 -16.78
N ASN A 279 2.76 5.71 -16.38
CA ASN A 279 2.20 7.00 -16.77
C ASN A 279 0.68 7.15 -16.58
N HIS A 280 0.08 6.41 -15.62
CA HIS A 280 -1.35 6.45 -15.29
C HIS A 280 -1.62 6.90 -13.84
N LEU A 281 -0.80 7.84 -13.35
CA LEU A 281 -0.98 8.45 -12.02
C LEU A 281 -1.02 7.45 -10.86
N GLY A 282 -0.34 6.30 -10.99
CA GLY A 282 -0.09 5.39 -9.88
C GLY A 282 -1.32 4.74 -9.25
N ASN A 283 -2.49 4.80 -9.91
CA ASN A 283 -3.63 4.02 -9.45
C ASN A 283 -3.31 2.54 -9.60
N VAL A 284 -3.45 1.82 -8.49
CA VAL A 284 -3.36 0.37 -8.45
C VAL A 284 -4.67 -0.24 -8.94
N VAL A 285 -4.74 -1.56 -9.03
CA VAL A 285 -6.00 -2.28 -9.30
C VAL A 285 -7.12 -1.74 -8.39
N ASP A 286 -8.31 -1.51 -8.95
CA ASP A 286 -9.47 -0.85 -8.30
C ASP A 286 -9.42 0.69 -8.20
N ALA A 287 -8.56 1.34 -8.98
CA ALA A 287 -8.51 2.81 -9.11
C ALA A 287 -8.24 3.57 -7.79
N LYS A 288 -7.51 2.93 -6.87
CA LYS A 288 -7.02 3.52 -5.61
C LYS A 288 -5.55 3.89 -5.76
N PRO A 289 -5.01 4.86 -5.01
CA PRO A 289 -3.58 5.06 -4.94
C PRO A 289 -2.89 3.87 -4.24
N PHE A 290 -1.56 3.83 -4.35
CA PHE A 290 -0.77 2.99 -3.46
C PHE A 290 -1.01 3.40 -2.01
N HIS A 291 -1.10 2.41 -1.13
CA HIS A 291 -1.28 2.66 0.29
C HIS A 291 -0.62 1.60 1.16
N TYR A 292 -0.33 1.98 2.41
CA TYR A 292 0.19 1.09 3.45
C TYR A 292 -0.36 1.54 4.81
N ASN A 293 -0.89 0.61 5.59
CA ASN A 293 -1.40 0.92 6.94
C ASN A 293 -0.28 0.77 7.96
N TRP A 294 0.26 1.90 8.42
CA TRP A 294 1.35 1.95 9.38
C TRP A 294 0.82 2.12 10.80
N THR A 295 1.22 1.22 11.70
CA THR A 295 1.07 1.44 13.15
C THR A 295 2.23 2.30 13.63
N LEU A 296 1.94 3.52 14.07
CA LEU A 296 2.97 4.44 14.55
C LEU A 296 3.70 3.90 15.78
N PRO A 297 5.00 4.24 15.95
CA PRO A 297 5.77 3.77 17.10
C PRO A 297 5.14 4.18 18.43
N SER A 298 5.44 3.41 19.46
CA SER A 298 5.06 3.69 20.84
C SER A 298 6.20 4.33 21.62
N SER A 299 5.87 4.89 22.78
CA SER A 299 6.85 5.39 23.76
C SER A 299 7.85 4.33 24.24
N PHE A 300 7.54 3.05 24.06
CA PHE A 300 8.49 1.97 24.28
C PHE A 300 9.61 1.94 23.22
N SER A 301 9.26 2.15 21.95
CA SER A 301 10.23 2.19 20.84
C SER A 301 10.90 3.56 20.67
N GLU A 302 10.19 4.64 21.03
CA GLU A 302 10.67 6.01 20.91
C GLU A 302 10.42 6.76 22.24
N PRO A 303 11.40 6.74 23.18
CA PRO A 303 11.23 7.37 24.49
C PRO A 303 10.93 8.88 24.44
N CYS A 304 11.27 9.58 23.36
CA CYS A 304 10.94 11.00 23.17
C CYS A 304 9.44 11.31 23.18
N ILE A 305 8.60 10.31 22.95
CA ILE A 305 7.14 10.45 23.04
C ILE A 305 6.73 10.79 24.49
N LEU A 306 7.44 10.27 25.49
CA LEU A 306 7.14 10.51 26.90
C LEU A 306 7.45 11.95 27.32
N THR A 307 8.47 12.54 26.74
CA THR A 307 8.91 13.92 27.01
C THR A 307 8.12 14.96 26.21
N GLY A 308 7.31 14.52 25.23
CA GLY A 308 6.52 15.42 24.37
C GLY A 308 7.36 16.17 23.33
N THR A 309 8.59 15.73 23.08
CA THR A 309 9.55 16.41 22.20
C THR A 309 9.82 15.63 20.91
N CYS A 310 9.09 14.55 20.68
CA CYS A 310 9.32 13.60 19.59
C CYS A 310 8.91 14.19 18.23
N THR A 311 9.91 14.64 17.47
CA THR A 311 9.74 15.08 16.08
C THR A 311 10.26 13.98 15.17
N CYS A 312 9.42 13.51 14.25
CA CYS A 312 9.72 12.41 13.36
C CYS A 312 9.67 12.86 11.90
N VAL A 313 10.33 12.09 11.04
CA VAL A 313 10.23 12.21 9.60
C VAL A 313 9.92 10.85 9.01
N PHE A 314 8.91 10.81 8.15
CA PHE A 314 8.65 9.67 7.29
C PHE A 314 9.41 9.86 5.98
N ARG A 315 9.96 8.78 5.42
CA ARG A 315 10.58 8.73 4.09
C ARG A 315 10.03 7.55 3.31
N ILE A 316 9.72 7.77 2.04
CA ILE A 316 9.51 6.72 1.04
C ILE A 316 10.55 6.86 -0.06
N ARG A 317 11.19 5.74 -0.41
CA ARG A 317 12.12 5.62 -1.54
C ARG A 317 11.53 4.70 -2.58
N TYR A 318 11.63 5.09 -3.84
CA TYR A 318 11.14 4.30 -4.96
C TYR A 318 12.28 3.91 -5.87
N ASN A 319 12.66 2.64 -5.76
CA ASN A 319 13.73 2.05 -6.54
C ASN A 319 13.11 1.28 -7.69
N ILE A 320 13.55 1.57 -8.91
CA ILE A 320 13.15 0.85 -10.11
C ILE A 320 14.39 0.40 -10.87
N SER A 321 14.44 -0.85 -11.27
CA SER A 321 15.39 -1.33 -12.27
C SER A 321 14.67 -1.88 -13.49
N THR A 322 15.40 -2.01 -14.60
CA THR A 322 14.87 -2.73 -15.76
C THR A 322 14.98 -4.22 -15.49
N SER A 323 14.11 -5.01 -16.13
CA SER A 323 14.17 -6.48 -16.11
C SER A 323 15.48 -7.05 -16.68
N ASP A 324 16.23 -6.24 -17.44
CA ASP A 324 17.59 -6.59 -17.93
C ASP A 324 18.60 -6.76 -16.79
N ILE A 325 18.27 -6.28 -15.59
CA ILE A 325 19.06 -6.43 -14.37
C ILE A 325 18.40 -7.45 -13.44
N LYS A 326 19.03 -8.62 -13.30
CA LYS A 326 18.76 -9.55 -12.19
C LYS A 326 19.77 -9.26 -11.08
N GLY A 327 19.43 -8.43 -10.09
CA GLY A 327 20.46 -8.01 -9.14
C GLY A 327 19.95 -7.37 -7.86
N LEU A 328 19.38 -8.18 -6.97
CA LEU A 328 19.45 -7.98 -5.52
C LEU A 328 19.67 -9.37 -4.90
N GLY A 329 20.74 -9.58 -4.12
CA GLY A 329 21.13 -10.89 -3.56
C GLY A 329 22.64 -11.18 -3.59
N ASP A 330 23.06 -12.38 -3.14
CA ASP A 330 24.44 -12.82 -2.84
C ASP A 330 25.47 -12.73 -3.98
N SER A 331 25.08 -12.24 -5.15
CA SER A 331 25.94 -12.03 -6.31
C SER A 331 25.87 -10.57 -6.75
N PHE A 332 26.21 -9.65 -5.84
CA PHE A 332 26.45 -8.25 -6.15
C PHE A 332 27.66 -8.14 -7.09
N THR A 333 27.45 -7.65 -8.30
CA THR A 333 28.47 -7.52 -9.34
C THR A 333 29.01 -6.09 -9.38
N ASP A 334 30.29 -5.85 -9.12
CA ASP A 334 30.94 -4.52 -9.16
C ASP A 334 31.63 -4.27 -10.52
N TYR A 335 31.41 -3.11 -11.16
CA TYR A 335 32.04 -2.73 -12.42
C TYR A 335 33.54 -2.35 -12.32
N LYS A 336 34.04 -2.01 -11.12
CA LYS A 336 35.49 -1.90 -10.88
C LYS A 336 36.19 -3.26 -10.99
N TYR A 337 35.45 -4.37 -10.91
CA TYR A 337 35.90 -5.76 -11.09
C TYR A 337 35.54 -6.37 -12.46
N ASN A 338 34.47 -5.91 -13.12
CA ASN A 338 33.92 -6.63 -14.26
C ASN A 338 34.47 -6.27 -15.64
N GLY A 339 34.92 -5.03 -15.92
CA GLY A 339 35.42 -4.68 -17.27
C GLY A 339 34.50 -5.15 -18.41
N ILE A 340 34.94 -6.14 -19.21
CA ILE A 340 34.18 -6.78 -20.30
C ILE A 340 32.88 -7.47 -19.82
N ASN A 341 32.77 -7.85 -18.54
CA ASN A 341 31.70 -8.64 -17.92
C ASN A 341 30.52 -7.81 -17.37
N SER A 342 30.49 -6.49 -17.59
CA SER A 342 29.27 -5.71 -17.35
C SER A 342 28.14 -6.27 -18.21
N THR A 343 27.04 -6.70 -17.59
CA THR A 343 25.92 -7.33 -18.32
C THR A 343 25.18 -6.32 -19.21
N VAL A 344 25.33 -5.02 -18.94
CA VAL A 344 24.72 -3.94 -19.74
C VAL A 344 25.73 -2.82 -20.00
N LYS A 345 25.99 -2.51 -21.28
CA LYS A 345 26.91 -1.46 -21.72
C LYS A 345 26.19 -0.25 -22.31
N ASN A 346 26.81 0.93 -22.24
CA ASN A 346 26.28 2.14 -22.86
C ASN A 346 26.47 2.06 -24.37
N ASN A 347 25.39 2.26 -25.11
CA ASN A 347 25.35 2.21 -26.57
C ASN A 347 26.17 1.05 -27.18
N PRO A 348 25.90 -0.21 -26.82
CA PRO A 348 26.69 -1.33 -27.30
C PRO A 348 26.44 -1.54 -28.79
N THR A 349 27.50 -1.92 -29.50
CA THR A 349 27.39 -2.36 -30.90
C THR A 349 27.22 -3.87 -30.92
N ILE A 350 26.18 -4.34 -31.60
CA ILE A 350 25.92 -5.76 -31.84
C ILE A 350 26.03 -6.07 -33.33
N ALA A 351 26.54 -7.26 -33.65
CA ALA A 351 26.55 -7.77 -35.01
C ALA A 351 25.28 -8.58 -35.26
N ILE A 352 24.53 -8.23 -36.30
CA ILE A 352 23.38 -8.98 -36.80
C ILE A 352 23.66 -9.25 -38.28
N GLU A 353 24.04 -10.49 -38.60
CA GLU A 353 24.57 -10.85 -39.92
C GLU A 353 25.74 -9.94 -40.32
N ASP A 354 25.64 -9.24 -41.46
CA ASP A 354 26.66 -8.30 -41.94
C ASP A 354 26.50 -6.88 -41.37
N TRP A 355 25.51 -6.64 -40.51
CA TRP A 355 25.21 -5.32 -39.95
C TRP A 355 25.80 -5.16 -38.56
N ASN A 356 26.59 -4.11 -38.37
CA ASN A 356 26.97 -3.63 -37.04
C ASN A 356 26.00 -2.52 -36.61
N MET A 357 25.11 -2.83 -35.68
CA MET A 357 24.11 -1.90 -35.18
C MET A 357 24.47 -1.45 -33.76
N THR A 358 24.47 -0.14 -33.53
CA THR A 358 24.56 0.42 -32.19
C THR A 358 23.16 0.48 -31.56
N LEU A 359 22.97 -0.22 -30.44
CA LEU A 359 21.75 -0.11 -29.66
C LEU A 359 21.76 1.21 -28.89
N ALA A 360 20.65 1.95 -28.86
CA ALA A 360 20.52 3.19 -28.09
C ALA A 360 20.24 2.90 -26.59
N LEU A 361 21.14 2.16 -25.94
CA LEU A 361 21.03 1.82 -24.52
C LEU A 361 21.78 2.84 -23.69
N ASP A 362 21.07 3.50 -22.77
CA ASP A 362 21.65 4.44 -21.83
C ASP A 362 21.87 3.75 -20.48
N THR A 363 23.11 3.38 -20.16
CA THR A 363 23.49 2.87 -18.83
C THR A 363 23.52 3.94 -17.78
N SER A 364 23.01 5.14 -18.05
CA SER A 364 22.51 6.01 -17.02
C SER A 364 21.13 5.57 -16.54
N GLN A 365 20.27 4.91 -17.33
CA GLN A 365 18.82 4.61 -17.05
C GLN A 365 18.53 3.26 -16.36
N HIS A 366 19.43 2.29 -16.44
CA HIS A 366 19.34 0.96 -15.83
C HIS A 366 19.52 0.93 -14.30
N GLY A 367 18.49 0.64 -13.51
CA GLY A 367 18.59 0.49 -12.05
C GLY A 367 18.82 1.81 -11.31
N ARG A 368 17.77 2.34 -10.67
CA ARG A 368 17.77 3.68 -10.08
C ARG A 368 16.77 3.79 -8.93
N THR A 369 17.14 4.51 -7.88
CA THR A 369 16.15 5.26 -7.11
C THR A 369 15.67 6.42 -7.95
N PHE A 370 14.37 6.42 -8.26
CA PHE A 370 13.73 7.51 -8.99
C PHE A 370 13.52 8.69 -8.06
N GLN A 371 12.89 8.47 -6.90
CA GLN A 371 12.57 9.57 -5.99
C GLN A 371 12.49 9.15 -4.52
N ASP A 372 12.88 10.11 -3.68
CA ASP A 372 12.70 10.11 -2.24
C ASP A 372 11.68 11.19 -1.87
N ARG A 373 10.74 10.85 -1.01
CA ARG A 373 9.74 11.77 -0.48
C ARG A 373 9.74 11.66 1.02
N SER A 374 9.73 12.81 1.67
CA SER A 374 9.76 12.87 3.13
C SER A 374 8.83 13.94 3.67
N HIS A 375 8.38 13.75 4.91
CA HIS A 375 7.52 14.69 5.61
C HIS A 375 7.78 14.62 7.11
N THR A 376 7.89 15.78 7.77
CA THR A 376 8.05 15.86 9.22
C THR A 376 6.70 15.96 9.92
N PHE A 377 6.60 15.34 11.09
CA PHE A 377 5.41 15.36 11.94
C PHE A 377 5.83 15.02 13.38
N SER A 378 4.96 15.27 14.35
CA SER A 378 5.23 14.89 15.74
C SER A 378 4.51 13.60 16.13
N ILE A 379 5.09 12.82 17.04
CA ILE A 379 4.38 11.73 17.69
C ILE A 379 4.23 12.05 19.16
N VAL A 380 2.99 12.02 19.64
CA VAL A 380 2.63 12.41 20.99
C VAL A 380 2.06 11.24 21.78
N LYS A 381 2.22 11.31 23.10
CA LYS A 381 1.66 10.33 24.02
C LYS A 381 0.13 10.30 23.91
N ARG A 382 -0.45 9.11 24.08
CA ARG A 382 -1.91 8.96 24.17
C ARG A 382 -2.49 9.80 25.33
N PRO A 383 -3.68 10.40 25.17
CA PRO A 383 -4.33 11.14 26.26
C PRO A 383 -4.61 10.23 27.47
N GLY A 384 -4.55 10.82 28.67
CA GLY A 384 -4.89 10.12 29.90
C GLY A 384 -6.35 9.65 29.92
N GLY A 385 -6.62 8.51 30.55
CA GLY A 385 -7.98 7.95 30.68
C GLY A 385 -8.44 7.07 29.51
N MET A 386 -7.61 6.92 28.47
CA MET A 386 -7.86 5.97 27.39
C MET A 386 -7.50 4.54 27.80
N ALA A 387 -8.29 3.56 27.36
CA ALA A 387 -7.92 2.15 27.56
C ALA A 387 -6.57 1.84 26.86
N PRO A 388 -5.65 1.08 27.49
CA PRO A 388 -4.33 0.81 26.92
C PRO A 388 -4.36 0.15 25.54
N ASN A 389 -5.40 -0.64 25.27
CA ASN A 389 -5.61 -1.35 24.02
C ASN A 389 -6.56 -0.63 23.05
N ALA A 390 -6.97 0.61 23.35
CA ALA A 390 -7.83 1.39 22.46
C ALA A 390 -7.14 1.59 21.11
N ARG A 391 -7.88 1.38 20.02
CA ARG A 391 -7.36 1.65 18.68
C ARG A 391 -7.69 3.08 18.29
N ILE A 392 -6.71 3.76 17.71
CA ILE A 392 -6.85 5.10 17.16
C ILE A 392 -6.58 4.99 15.66
N TYR A 393 -7.51 5.48 14.85
CA TYR A 393 -7.37 5.58 13.39
C TYR A 393 -7.26 7.04 13.00
N ASN A 394 -6.31 7.38 12.14
CA ASN A 394 -6.14 8.75 11.65
C ASN A 394 -6.96 8.97 10.38
N LEU A 395 -7.76 10.04 10.37
CA LEU A 395 -8.44 10.53 9.17
C LEU A 395 -7.82 11.86 8.77
N ASN A 396 -7.24 11.88 7.57
CA ASN A 396 -6.55 13.03 7.00
C ASN A 396 -7.27 13.52 5.73
N VAL A 397 -6.67 14.52 5.08
CA VAL A 397 -7.08 15.03 3.77
C VAL A 397 -5.90 14.99 2.82
N ARG A 398 -6.12 14.52 1.60
CA ARG A 398 -5.15 14.60 0.48
C ARG A 398 -5.60 15.63 -0.56
N GLY A 399 -4.71 15.95 -1.49
CA GLY A 399 -5.02 16.84 -2.60
C GLY A 399 -4.92 18.33 -2.27
N LYS A 400 -5.10 19.16 -3.29
CA LYS A 400 -5.04 20.63 -3.21
C LYS A 400 -6.15 21.29 -4.04
N ARG A 401 -6.34 22.60 -3.90
CA ARG A 401 -7.36 23.36 -4.66
C ARG A 401 -7.00 23.42 -6.13
N GLY A 402 -8.02 23.18 -6.96
CA GLY A 402 -7.97 23.28 -8.41
C GLY A 402 -8.82 22.19 -9.05
N ASN A 403 -8.96 22.26 -10.38
CA ASN A 403 -9.44 21.13 -11.18
C ASN A 403 -8.31 20.11 -11.43
N ILE A 404 -8.63 18.92 -11.93
CA ILE A 404 -7.65 17.86 -12.22
C ILE A 404 -6.42 18.35 -13.03
N VAL A 405 -6.60 19.29 -13.96
CA VAL A 405 -5.51 19.85 -14.78
C VAL A 405 -4.63 20.82 -13.98
N GLN A 406 -5.22 21.59 -13.06
CA GLN A 406 -4.55 22.57 -12.20
C GLN A 406 -3.79 21.89 -11.05
N VAL A 407 -4.31 20.78 -10.53
CA VAL A 407 -3.72 20.09 -9.38
C VAL A 407 -2.67 19.07 -9.78
N TYR A 408 -2.67 18.63 -11.05
CA TYR A 408 -1.73 17.64 -11.58
C TYR A 408 -0.25 17.98 -11.29
N PRO A 409 0.57 17.01 -10.84
CA PRO A 409 0.28 15.57 -10.69
C PRO A 409 -0.33 15.18 -9.32
N ALA A 410 -0.67 16.14 -8.47
CA ALA A 410 -1.49 15.87 -7.30
C ALA A 410 -2.92 15.50 -7.70
N VAL A 411 -3.74 15.20 -6.69
CA VAL A 411 -5.18 15.00 -6.83
C VAL A 411 -5.97 16.22 -6.34
N GLU A 412 -7.23 16.32 -6.76
CA GLU A 412 -8.19 17.24 -6.15
C GLU A 412 -8.40 16.86 -4.68
N TYR A 413 -8.96 17.77 -3.88
CA TYR A 413 -9.21 17.52 -2.47
C TYR A 413 -10.05 16.28 -2.21
N ASP A 414 -9.57 15.43 -1.30
CA ASP A 414 -10.28 14.22 -0.92
C ASP A 414 -9.98 13.85 0.54
N PHE A 415 -10.92 13.16 1.21
CA PHE A 415 -10.63 12.55 2.51
C PHE A 415 -9.81 11.30 2.33
N ALA A 416 -8.94 11.01 3.29
CA ALA A 416 -8.11 9.84 3.19
C ALA A 416 -7.87 9.16 4.56
N PRO A 417 -8.21 7.86 4.68
CA PRO A 417 -8.87 7.04 3.63
C PRO A 417 -10.30 7.55 3.33
N THR A 418 -10.74 7.41 2.08
CA THR A 418 -12.11 7.82 1.65
C THR A 418 -13.19 6.98 2.32
N THR A 419 -12.88 5.71 2.60
CA THR A 419 -13.70 4.83 3.43
C THR A 419 -12.86 4.30 4.58
N LEU A 420 -13.25 4.64 5.80
CA LEU A 420 -12.60 4.21 7.02
C LEU A 420 -13.50 3.21 7.77
N GLU A 421 -13.02 2.00 7.99
CA GLU A 421 -13.73 0.99 8.77
C GLU A 421 -13.15 0.89 10.19
N VAL A 422 -14.02 1.00 11.19
CA VAL A 422 -13.66 0.92 12.61
C VAL A 422 -14.68 0.08 13.37
N ARG A 423 -14.39 -0.26 14.62
CA ARG A 423 -15.34 -0.92 15.52
C ARG A 423 -15.88 0.06 16.56
N LYS A 424 -17.05 -0.27 17.12
CA LYS A 424 -17.60 0.43 18.28
C LYS A 424 -16.56 0.45 19.40
N GLY A 425 -16.31 1.63 19.96
CA GLY A 425 -15.31 1.85 20.99
C GLY A 425 -13.91 2.24 20.48
N ASP A 426 -13.64 2.09 19.17
CA ASP A 426 -12.42 2.62 18.56
C ASP A 426 -12.50 4.16 18.46
N TYR A 427 -11.34 4.80 18.39
CA TYR A 427 -11.21 6.25 18.28
C TYR A 427 -10.76 6.65 16.87
N ILE A 428 -11.23 7.79 16.41
CA ILE A 428 -10.78 8.43 15.17
C ILE A 428 -10.17 9.78 15.53
N HIS A 429 -8.95 10.01 15.06
CA HIS A 429 -8.23 11.27 15.17
C HIS A 429 -8.42 12.06 13.88
N PHE A 430 -8.94 13.28 13.98
CA PHE A 430 -9.23 14.14 12.84
C PHE A 430 -8.28 15.32 12.82
N GLN A 431 -7.44 15.43 11.79
CA GLN A 431 -6.61 16.60 11.56
C GLN A 431 -6.26 16.72 10.08
N TRP A 432 -5.88 17.91 9.63
CA TRP A 432 -5.24 18.09 8.34
C TRP A 432 -4.64 19.49 8.20
N VAL A 433 -3.57 19.59 7.41
CA VAL A 433 -3.02 20.88 6.96
C VAL A 433 -3.58 21.26 5.58
N GLY A 434 -4.19 22.43 5.50
CA GLY A 434 -4.60 23.11 4.26
C GLY A 434 -3.48 23.94 3.64
N CYS A 435 -3.81 25.07 3.03
CA CYS A 435 -2.84 25.94 2.35
C CYS A 435 -3.30 27.39 2.32
N ASP A 436 -2.37 28.34 2.35
CA ASP A 436 -2.67 29.75 2.06
C ASP A 436 -1.98 30.29 0.79
N ASN A 437 -1.12 29.49 0.17
CA ASN A 437 -0.30 29.88 -0.97
C ASN A 437 -0.47 28.92 -2.15
N ASN A 438 -1.71 28.53 -2.46
CA ASN A 438 -1.96 27.89 -3.76
C ASN A 438 -1.87 28.87 -4.92
N PRO A 439 -1.67 28.35 -6.14
CA PRO A 439 -1.71 29.18 -7.33
C PRO A 439 -3.03 29.94 -7.42
N ALA A 440 -2.92 31.23 -7.72
CA ALA A 440 -4.06 32.09 -7.98
C ALA A 440 -4.88 31.59 -9.17
N GLY A 441 -6.20 31.75 -9.13
CA GLY A 441 -7.10 31.35 -10.21
C GLY A 441 -7.40 29.84 -10.28
N ASN A 442 -6.92 29.05 -9.32
CA ASN A 442 -7.32 27.66 -9.20
C ASN A 442 -8.81 27.54 -8.82
N ALA A 443 -9.53 26.65 -9.51
CA ALA A 443 -10.95 26.45 -9.33
C ALA A 443 -11.26 25.89 -7.93
N GLY A 444 -12.21 26.50 -7.21
CA GLY A 444 -12.67 26.08 -5.89
C GLY A 444 -13.46 27.18 -5.17
N GLU A 445 -14.01 26.89 -4.00
CA GLU A 445 -14.78 27.86 -3.21
C GLU A 445 -13.94 28.61 -2.16
N GLY A 446 -14.40 29.80 -1.82
CA GLY A 446 -13.73 30.70 -0.87
C GLY A 446 -12.61 31.52 -1.47
N ARG A 447 -11.78 32.08 -0.59
CA ARG A 447 -10.72 33.04 -0.94
C ARG A 447 -9.69 32.38 -1.84
N ASP A 448 -9.28 33.10 -2.88
CA ASP A 448 -8.28 32.61 -3.82
C ASP A 448 -6.99 32.21 -3.10
N GLN A 449 -6.26 31.25 -3.64
CA GLN A 449 -5.01 30.68 -3.07
C GLN A 449 -5.18 29.92 -1.73
N THR A 450 -6.34 30.00 -1.08
CA THR A 450 -6.57 29.35 0.21
C THR A 450 -7.36 28.05 0.09
N ASP A 451 -6.93 27.07 0.89
CA ASP A 451 -7.50 25.74 0.93
C ASP A 451 -7.86 25.36 2.35
N ARG A 452 -9.10 24.92 2.53
CA ARG A 452 -9.59 24.38 3.80
C ARG A 452 -10.45 23.16 3.54
N SER A 453 -10.56 22.33 4.56
CA SER A 453 -11.49 21.20 4.61
C SER A 453 -12.21 21.22 5.96
N ASN A 454 -13.44 20.74 5.96
CA ASN A 454 -14.32 20.63 7.13
C ASN A 454 -15.15 19.35 7.00
N ILE A 455 -15.87 18.98 8.05
CA ILE A 455 -16.73 17.81 8.05
C ILE A 455 -18.16 18.21 8.37
N VAL A 456 -19.07 17.95 7.43
CA VAL A 456 -20.51 18.01 7.63
C VAL A 456 -21.09 16.62 7.37
N GLN A 457 -21.74 16.04 8.37
CA GLN A 457 -22.38 14.73 8.23
C GLN A 457 -23.60 14.81 7.30
N MET A 458 -23.74 13.83 6.42
CA MET A 458 -24.87 13.67 5.50
C MET A 458 -25.73 12.46 5.90
N PRO A 459 -27.05 12.54 5.68
CA PRO A 459 -27.93 11.39 5.83
C PRO A 459 -27.74 10.35 4.70
N ASP A 460 -27.47 10.79 3.46
CA ASP A 460 -27.23 9.94 2.29
C ASP A 460 -26.20 10.58 1.35
N SER A 461 -25.40 9.76 0.66
CA SER A 461 -24.42 10.13 -0.37
C SER A 461 -25.02 10.70 -1.65
N SER A 462 -26.31 10.42 -1.93
CA SER A 462 -27.01 10.97 -3.09
C SER A 462 -27.43 12.43 -2.92
N ILE A 463 -27.33 12.96 -1.69
CA ILE A 463 -27.82 14.28 -1.33
C ILE A 463 -26.63 15.24 -1.25
N SER A 464 -26.71 16.36 -1.97
CA SER A 464 -25.66 17.41 -1.97
C SER A 464 -25.93 18.56 -0.99
N THR A 465 -27.05 18.52 -0.25
CA THR A 465 -27.48 19.57 0.68
C THR A 465 -27.95 18.99 2.02
N VAL A 466 -27.59 19.62 3.12
CA VAL A 466 -28.03 19.23 4.46
C VAL A 466 -28.69 20.43 5.12
N SER A 467 -29.93 20.28 5.60
CA SER A 467 -30.60 21.33 6.35
C SER A 467 -29.96 21.49 7.73
N TYR A 468 -29.98 22.70 8.32
CA TYR A 468 -29.47 22.92 9.67
C TYR A 468 -30.14 22.01 10.70
N ALA A 469 -31.47 21.83 10.60
CA ALA A 469 -32.22 20.93 11.48
C ALA A 469 -31.76 19.47 11.32
N SER A 470 -31.50 19.00 10.08
CA SER A 470 -30.99 17.66 9.81
C SER A 470 -29.54 17.46 10.25
N PHE A 471 -28.73 18.51 10.21
CA PHE A 471 -27.34 18.49 10.67
C PHE A 471 -27.23 18.48 12.19
N MET A 472 -28.09 19.26 12.87
CA MET A 472 -28.07 19.40 14.33
C MET A 472 -28.85 18.30 15.04
N SER A 473 -29.93 17.79 14.43
CA SER A 473 -30.63 16.61 14.94
C SER A 473 -29.73 15.40 14.77
N SER A 474 -29.60 14.59 15.82
CA SER A 474 -28.87 13.33 15.69
C SER A 474 -29.58 12.50 14.64
N THR A 475 -28.91 12.24 13.52
CA THR A 475 -29.26 11.09 12.68
C THR A 475 -29.29 9.85 13.59
N SER A 476 -29.96 8.77 13.20
CA SER A 476 -29.96 7.51 13.97
C SER A 476 -28.54 6.94 14.23
N SER A 477 -27.51 7.48 13.57
CA SER A 477 -26.10 7.15 13.76
C SER A 477 -25.22 8.42 13.64
N PRO A 478 -25.12 9.26 14.69
CA PRO A 478 -24.36 10.50 14.62
C PRO A 478 -22.85 10.24 14.58
N LEU A 479 -22.10 11.00 13.76
CA LEU A 479 -20.64 10.97 13.71
C LEU A 479 -20.01 11.61 14.95
N PHE A 480 -20.63 12.69 15.43
CA PHE A 480 -20.25 13.37 16.67
C PHE A 480 -21.49 13.52 17.55
N GLU A 481 -21.40 13.05 18.80
CA GLU A 481 -22.52 13.05 19.75
C GLU A 481 -22.86 14.49 20.22
N SER A 482 -21.85 15.31 20.49
CA SER A 482 -22.06 16.67 20.99
C SER A 482 -22.30 17.68 19.86
N ALA A 483 -23.20 18.63 20.10
CA ALA A 483 -23.45 19.75 19.20
C ALA A 483 -22.20 20.64 19.02
N SER A 484 -21.39 20.80 20.08
CA SER A 484 -20.13 21.55 20.01
C SER A 484 -19.11 20.91 19.07
N ALA A 485 -18.97 19.57 19.09
CA ALA A 485 -18.10 18.86 18.17
C ALA A 485 -18.61 18.98 16.73
N ARG A 486 -19.92 18.85 16.50
CA ARG A 486 -20.52 19.08 15.17
C ARG A 486 -20.19 20.49 14.66
N SER A 487 -20.36 21.52 15.49
CA SER A 487 -20.03 22.90 15.14
C SER A 487 -18.54 23.12 14.88
N LEU A 488 -17.66 22.54 15.71
CA LEU A 488 -16.20 22.62 15.53
C LEU A 488 -15.79 22.03 14.16
N MET A 489 -16.28 20.83 13.87
CA MET A 489 -15.94 20.08 12.66
C MET A 489 -16.52 20.72 11.40
N ALA A 490 -17.73 21.28 11.47
CA ALA A 490 -18.33 21.99 10.35
C ALA A 490 -17.72 23.39 10.14
N GLY A 491 -17.37 24.08 11.22
CA GLY A 491 -16.76 25.41 11.18
C GLY A 491 -15.26 25.40 10.91
N ALA A 492 -14.61 24.22 10.93
CA ALA A 492 -13.15 24.08 10.86
C ALA A 492 -12.42 24.99 11.86
N GLY A 493 -12.92 25.07 13.10
CA GLY A 493 -12.31 25.87 14.17
C GLY A 493 -12.53 27.39 14.09
N GLN A 494 -13.33 27.89 13.14
CA GLN A 494 -13.64 29.32 13.06
C GLN A 494 -14.43 29.82 14.26
N ASN A 495 -14.15 31.05 14.69
CA ASN A 495 -14.94 31.76 15.70
C ASN A 495 -16.01 32.65 15.03
N PRO A 496 -17.31 32.33 15.17
CA PRO A 496 -18.39 33.11 14.59
C PRO A 496 -18.44 34.59 15.02
N ALA A 497 -17.89 34.92 16.20
CA ALA A 497 -17.88 36.28 16.71
C ALA A 497 -16.92 37.22 15.95
N ASN A 498 -15.90 36.65 15.28
CA ASN A 498 -14.81 37.40 14.64
C ASN A 498 -14.90 37.37 13.12
N CYS A 499 -16.07 37.07 12.56
CA CYS A 499 -16.20 36.82 11.13
C CYS A 499 -17.43 37.45 10.49
N THR A 500 -17.28 37.75 9.20
CA THR A 500 -18.35 38.30 8.36
C THR A 500 -19.12 37.17 7.68
N ASN A 501 -20.32 37.51 7.21
CA ASN A 501 -21.24 36.61 6.55
C ASN A 501 -21.66 37.15 5.18
N THR A 502 -20.69 37.66 4.40
CA THR A 502 -20.91 38.28 3.09
C THR A 502 -20.90 37.25 1.95
N ASN A 503 -21.34 37.65 0.76
CA ASN A 503 -21.16 36.87 -0.47
C ASN A 503 -19.80 37.13 -1.15
N ASN A 504 -18.91 37.89 -0.52
CA ASN A 504 -17.59 38.17 -1.04
C ASN A 504 -16.66 36.99 -0.76
N ASN A 505 -16.34 36.21 -1.79
CA ASN A 505 -15.42 35.07 -1.68
C ASN A 505 -14.01 35.49 -1.25
N GLN A 506 -13.60 36.74 -1.48
CA GLN A 506 -12.24 37.20 -1.18
C GLN A 506 -12.08 37.83 0.21
N ASP A 507 -13.19 38.03 0.94
CA ASP A 507 -13.13 38.56 2.31
C ASP A 507 -12.46 37.52 3.24
N PRO A 508 -11.30 37.84 3.84
CA PRO A 508 -10.56 36.90 4.69
C PRO A 508 -11.32 36.51 5.96
N THR A 509 -12.30 37.32 6.36
CA THR A 509 -13.13 37.06 7.53
C THR A 509 -14.44 36.35 7.18
N ASN A 510 -14.66 35.91 5.94
CA ASN A 510 -15.93 35.30 5.54
C ASN A 510 -16.08 33.85 6.05
N CYS A 511 -16.83 33.66 7.14
CA CYS A 511 -17.09 32.35 7.73
C CYS A 511 -17.90 31.43 6.82
N LYS A 512 -18.83 31.97 6.01
CA LYS A 512 -19.69 31.17 5.10
C LYS A 512 -18.88 30.37 4.08
N LYS A 513 -17.66 30.84 3.77
CA LYS A 513 -16.74 30.21 2.82
C LYS A 513 -15.52 29.56 3.48
N LEU A 514 -15.53 29.47 4.81
CA LEU A 514 -14.41 29.02 5.64
C LEU A 514 -13.14 29.86 5.50
N ASN A 515 -13.24 31.14 5.09
CA ASN A 515 -12.06 31.97 4.84
C ASN A 515 -11.33 32.35 6.13
N ALA A 516 -12.06 32.46 7.25
CA ALA A 516 -11.49 32.78 8.54
C ALA A 516 -10.88 31.54 9.24
N ALA A 517 -11.00 30.35 8.65
CA ALA A 517 -10.42 29.13 9.23
C ALA A 517 -8.89 29.18 9.12
N PRO A 518 -8.15 28.67 10.13
CA PRO A 518 -6.71 28.45 9.99
C PRO A 518 -6.42 27.39 8.93
N ALA A 519 -5.22 27.43 8.33
CA ALA A 519 -4.81 26.42 7.35
C ALA A 519 -4.68 25.04 8.00
N TYR A 520 -4.09 24.95 9.19
CA TYR A 520 -4.08 23.72 10.00
C TYR A 520 -5.37 23.60 10.79
N PHE A 521 -6.01 22.43 10.72
CA PHE A 521 -7.18 22.09 11.52
C PHE A 521 -6.88 20.86 12.38
N ASP A 522 -7.03 21.04 13.69
CA ASP A 522 -7.06 19.96 14.68
C ASP A 522 -8.50 19.76 15.18
N GLY A 523 -9.12 18.67 14.74
CA GLY A 523 -10.45 18.27 15.20
C GLY A 523 -10.41 17.49 16.50
N GLY A 524 -9.25 16.94 16.87
CA GLY A 524 -9.06 16.10 18.03
C GLY A 524 -9.57 14.67 17.85
N LEU A 525 -9.68 13.97 18.98
CA LEU A 525 -9.93 12.54 19.05
C LEU A 525 -11.37 12.23 19.48
N TYR A 526 -12.08 11.40 18.71
CA TYR A 526 -13.46 11.00 19.02
C TYR A 526 -13.66 9.49 19.02
N GLN A 527 -14.25 8.98 20.10
CA GLN A 527 -14.66 7.59 20.19
C GLN A 527 -15.94 7.32 19.39
N GLN A 528 -15.97 6.22 18.66
CA GLN A 528 -17.14 5.80 17.88
C GLN A 528 -18.06 4.90 18.72
N ASN A 529 -19.14 5.45 19.26
CA ASN A 529 -20.05 4.73 20.16
C ASN A 529 -21.30 4.16 19.46
N SER A 530 -21.72 4.77 18.36
CA SER A 530 -22.85 4.36 17.54
C SER A 530 -22.39 3.57 16.31
N THR A 531 -22.96 2.38 16.13
CA THR A 531 -22.71 1.54 14.94
C THR A 531 -23.44 2.10 13.72
N GLY A 532 -22.98 1.74 12.53
CA GLY A 532 -23.61 2.11 11.26
C GLY A 532 -22.65 2.76 10.28
N THR A 533 -23.18 3.15 9.12
CA THR A 533 -22.43 3.86 8.08
C THR A 533 -22.67 5.36 8.21
N LYS A 534 -21.60 6.11 8.40
CA LYS A 534 -21.60 7.56 8.62
C LYS A 534 -20.98 8.22 7.40
N ARG A 535 -21.75 9.03 6.70
CA ARG A 535 -21.32 9.71 5.47
C ARG A 535 -21.11 11.18 5.77
N PHE A 536 -20.09 11.79 5.18
CA PHE A 536 -19.79 13.20 5.38
C PHE A 536 -19.09 13.80 4.16
N TYR A 537 -19.04 15.11 4.10
CA TYR A 537 -18.40 15.85 3.03
C TYR A 537 -17.78 17.14 3.55
N SER A 538 -16.89 17.73 2.77
CA SER A 538 -16.47 19.12 2.99
C SER A 538 -17.35 20.08 2.18
N THR A 539 -17.88 21.10 2.84
CA THR A 539 -18.70 22.13 2.19
C THR A 539 -17.89 23.02 1.24
N ARG A 540 -16.56 23.06 1.38
CA ARG A 540 -15.69 23.92 0.58
C ARG A 540 -15.26 23.28 -0.75
N ASN A 541 -15.29 21.96 -0.85
CA ASN A 541 -14.82 21.23 -2.03
C ASN A 541 -15.93 20.36 -2.63
N ASN A 542 -17.11 20.96 -2.84
CA ASN A 542 -18.31 20.28 -3.33
C ASN A 542 -19.13 21.13 -4.34
N ASN A 543 -18.49 22.10 -5.02
CA ASN A 543 -19.16 23.09 -5.89
C ASN A 543 -19.19 22.73 -7.40
N PHE A 544 -18.96 21.48 -7.79
CA PHE A 544 -19.01 21.06 -9.21
C PHE A 544 -19.65 19.68 -9.34
N SER A 545 -20.37 19.43 -10.45
CA SER A 545 -21.12 18.19 -10.69
C SER A 545 -20.27 16.91 -10.73
N ASN A 546 -18.95 17.03 -10.80
CA ASN A 546 -17.99 15.94 -10.77
C ASN A 546 -16.93 16.06 -9.65
N ARG A 547 -17.05 17.02 -8.72
CA ARG A 547 -16.11 17.18 -7.60
C ARG A 547 -16.82 16.98 -6.26
N ASP A 548 -16.44 15.91 -5.59
CA ASP A 548 -17.06 15.47 -4.34
C ASP A 548 -15.97 15.09 -3.33
N GLN A 549 -15.55 16.01 -2.45
CA GLN A 549 -14.77 15.64 -1.27
C GLN A 549 -15.71 14.98 -0.25
N LYS A 550 -15.95 13.68 -0.41
CA LYS A 550 -16.88 12.87 0.40
C LYS A 550 -16.14 11.71 1.07
N GLY A 551 -16.48 11.46 2.33
CA GLY A 551 -15.91 10.37 3.12
C GLY A 551 -17.00 9.49 3.73
N VAL A 552 -16.63 8.25 4.03
CA VAL A 552 -17.48 7.26 4.69
C VAL A 552 -16.73 6.65 5.86
N ILE A 553 -17.37 6.64 7.03
CA ILE A 553 -16.90 5.88 8.20
C ILE A 553 -17.91 4.76 8.46
N VAL A 554 -17.44 3.52 8.48
CA VAL A 554 -18.26 2.36 8.83
C VAL A 554 -17.89 1.91 10.23
N VAL A 555 -18.83 2.00 11.17
CA VAL A 555 -18.65 1.57 12.56
C VAL A 555 -19.31 0.21 12.77
N ASN A 556 -18.49 -0.83 12.83
CA ASN A 556 -18.90 -2.21 13.07
C ASN A 556 -19.10 -2.49 14.57
N PRO A 557 -19.94 -3.46 14.97
CA PRO A 557 -20.05 -3.88 16.37
C PRO A 557 -18.74 -4.51 16.89
N LEU A 558 -18.51 -4.46 18.22
CA LEU A 558 -17.31 -4.99 18.90
C LEU A 558 -17.03 -6.48 18.60
N LEU A 559 -18.10 -7.27 18.62
CA LEU A 559 -18.13 -8.65 18.16
C LEU A 559 -19.15 -8.73 17.04
N PRO A 560 -18.87 -9.43 15.94
CA PRO A 560 -19.94 -9.81 15.03
C PRO A 560 -20.95 -10.65 15.80
N VAL A 561 -22.23 -10.55 15.47
CA VAL A 561 -23.34 -11.15 16.25
C VAL A 561 -23.09 -12.63 16.59
N TRP A 562 -22.48 -13.38 15.66
CA TRP A 562 -22.11 -14.79 15.86
C TRP A 562 -21.01 -15.02 16.91
N GLY A 563 -20.06 -14.09 17.07
CA GLY A 563 -19.00 -14.19 18.07
C GLY A 563 -19.51 -14.06 19.50
N ILE A 564 -20.54 -13.23 19.72
CA ILE A 564 -21.21 -13.12 21.03
C ILE A 564 -21.89 -14.44 21.39
N VAL A 565 -22.59 -15.06 20.42
CA VAL A 565 -23.26 -16.34 20.59
C VAL A 565 -22.26 -17.43 20.93
N LEU A 566 -21.14 -17.54 20.21
CA LEU A 566 -20.12 -18.57 20.47
C LEU A 566 -19.46 -18.44 21.85
N VAL A 567 -19.12 -17.24 22.30
CA VAL A 567 -18.46 -17.04 23.61
C VAL A 567 -19.40 -17.38 24.76
N SER A 568 -20.67 -17.00 24.65
CA SER A 568 -21.68 -17.29 25.67
C SER A 568 -22.08 -18.77 25.70
N PHE A 569 -22.21 -19.43 24.53
CA PHE A 569 -22.45 -20.87 24.44
C PHE A 569 -21.26 -21.70 24.93
N GLY A 570 -20.05 -21.37 24.50
CA GLY A 570 -18.84 -22.10 24.89
C GLY A 570 -18.61 -22.07 26.41
N SER A 571 -18.87 -20.92 27.03
CA SER A 571 -18.76 -20.75 28.49
C SER A 571 -19.77 -21.60 29.25
N PHE A 572 -21.02 -21.68 28.77
CA PHE A 572 -22.06 -22.52 29.38
C PHE A 572 -21.74 -24.02 29.27
N VAL A 573 -21.28 -24.46 28.10
CA VAL A 573 -20.89 -25.86 27.85
C VAL A 573 -19.71 -26.28 28.73
N PHE A 574 -18.70 -25.41 28.90
CA PHE A 574 -17.51 -25.70 29.70
C PHE A 574 -17.82 -25.86 31.19
N VAL A 575 -18.65 -24.98 31.76
CA VAL A 575 -19.08 -25.07 33.17
C VAL A 575 -19.92 -26.32 33.40
N ALA A 576 -20.87 -26.60 32.50
CA ALA A 576 -21.70 -27.80 32.57
C ALA A 576 -20.85 -29.08 32.47
N ALA A 577 -19.86 -29.13 31.57
CA ALA A 577 -18.93 -30.23 31.45
C ALA A 577 -18.12 -30.46 32.74
N GLY A 578 -17.66 -29.38 33.38
CA GLY A 578 -16.93 -29.45 34.64
C GLY A 578 -17.76 -30.02 35.80
N VAL A 579 -19.00 -29.53 35.97
CA VAL A 579 -19.92 -30.02 37.01
C VAL A 579 -20.26 -31.49 36.80
N ILE A 580 -20.45 -31.90 35.54
CA ILE A 580 -20.81 -33.27 35.17
C ILE A 580 -19.61 -34.22 35.30
N ALA A 581 -18.42 -33.79 34.90
CA ALA A 581 -17.20 -34.58 35.10
C ALA A 581 -16.92 -34.80 36.59
N GLY A 582 -17.10 -33.76 37.42
CA GLY A 582 -17.04 -33.87 38.88
C GLY A 582 -18.10 -34.81 39.46
N GLY A 583 -19.35 -34.73 38.98
CA GLY A 583 -20.44 -35.61 39.36
C GLY A 583 -20.25 -37.07 38.94
N MET A 584 -19.70 -37.31 37.74
CA MET A 584 -19.34 -38.64 37.23
C MET A 584 -18.20 -39.25 38.04
N PHE A 585 -17.18 -38.46 38.39
CA PHE A 585 -16.09 -38.90 39.26
C PHE A 585 -16.61 -39.28 40.66
N TYR A 586 -17.56 -38.50 41.21
CA TYR A 586 -18.23 -38.83 42.47
C TYR A 586 -19.08 -40.10 42.37
N ALA A 587 -19.84 -40.26 41.28
CA ALA A 587 -20.69 -41.42 41.02
C ALA A 587 -19.87 -42.72 40.84
N ALA A 588 -18.71 -42.63 40.17
CA ALA A 588 -17.80 -43.76 39.99
C ALA A 588 -17.19 -44.24 41.33
N LYS A 589 -16.95 -43.32 42.29
CA LYS A 589 -16.49 -43.67 43.63
C LYS A 589 -17.62 -44.15 44.56
N ASN A 590 -18.87 -43.76 44.33
CA ASN A 590 -20.01 -44.03 45.22
C ASN A 590 -21.23 -44.59 44.46
N PRO A 591 -21.13 -45.80 43.87
CA PRO A 591 -22.10 -46.31 42.91
C PRO A 591 -23.49 -46.62 43.46
N THR A 592 -23.63 -46.83 44.78
CA THR A 592 -24.92 -47.12 45.44
C THR A 592 -25.63 -45.88 45.98
N SER A 593 -25.04 -44.68 45.84
CA SER A 593 -25.64 -43.45 46.35
C SER A 593 -26.80 -42.96 45.47
N ALA A 594 -27.83 -42.39 46.10
CA ALA A 594 -28.94 -41.75 45.37
C ALA A 594 -28.44 -40.62 44.43
N ALA A 595 -27.34 -39.95 44.80
CA ALA A 595 -26.68 -38.93 43.99
C ALA A 595 -26.05 -39.51 42.71
N ALA A 596 -25.49 -40.73 42.73
CA ALA A 596 -24.93 -41.37 41.53
C ALA A 596 -25.99 -41.62 40.45
N ASN A 597 -27.21 -42.02 40.84
CA ASN A 597 -28.33 -42.17 39.92
C ASN A 597 -28.78 -40.83 39.31
N ILE A 598 -28.73 -39.75 40.09
CA ILE A 598 -29.04 -38.40 39.62
C ILE A 598 -27.98 -37.93 38.61
N PHE A 599 -26.69 -38.09 38.91
CA PHE A 599 -25.62 -37.68 38.00
C PHE A 599 -25.57 -38.52 36.71
N ASN A 600 -25.85 -39.83 36.77
CA ASN A 600 -25.98 -40.65 35.56
C ASN A 600 -27.14 -40.20 34.66
N ARG A 601 -28.29 -39.82 35.25
CA ARG A 601 -29.40 -39.26 34.48
C ARG A 601 -29.09 -37.88 33.92
N ILE A 602 -28.45 -37.01 34.71
CA ILE A 602 -28.01 -35.68 34.25
C ILE A 602 -26.96 -35.81 33.13
N PHE A 603 -26.06 -36.79 33.20
CA PHE A 603 -25.07 -37.07 32.15
C PHE A 603 -25.72 -37.52 30.84
N ILE A 604 -26.72 -38.41 30.90
CA ILE A 604 -27.48 -38.84 29.72
C ILE A 604 -28.28 -37.66 29.14
N ILE A 605 -28.96 -36.88 29.99
CA ILE A 605 -29.70 -35.68 29.57
C ILE A 605 -28.75 -34.64 28.99
N TYR A 606 -27.54 -34.49 29.53
CA TYR A 606 -26.51 -33.60 29.02
C TYR A 606 -25.93 -34.07 27.69
N LEU A 607 -25.67 -35.36 27.51
CA LEU A 607 -25.25 -35.91 26.21
C LEU A 607 -26.35 -35.71 25.15
N LEU A 608 -27.61 -35.88 25.53
CA LEU A 608 -28.75 -35.58 24.68
C LEU A 608 -28.90 -34.06 24.43
N SER A 609 -28.66 -33.21 25.44
CA SER A 609 -28.78 -31.76 25.32
C SER A 609 -27.62 -31.15 24.55
N VAL A 610 -26.39 -31.65 24.68
CA VAL A 610 -25.22 -31.28 23.86
C VAL A 610 -25.46 -31.67 22.40
N ARG A 611 -26.14 -32.78 22.13
CA ARG A 611 -26.54 -33.19 20.78
C ARG A 611 -27.67 -32.32 20.22
N LEU A 612 -28.68 -32.00 21.03
CA LEU A 612 -29.73 -31.03 20.68
C LEU A 612 -29.20 -29.59 20.54
N GLN A 613 -28.18 -29.21 21.31
CA GLN A 613 -27.55 -27.89 21.29
C GLN A 613 -26.47 -27.75 20.24
N SER A 614 -25.79 -28.83 19.82
CA SER A 614 -24.99 -28.80 18.59
C SER A 614 -25.89 -28.52 17.39
N ASP A 615 -27.09 -29.12 17.38
CA ASP A 615 -28.09 -28.91 16.33
C ASP A 615 -28.69 -27.48 16.40
N GLN A 616 -28.96 -26.94 17.59
CA GLN A 616 -29.40 -25.53 17.77
C GLN A 616 -28.28 -24.49 17.56
N LEU A 617 -27.03 -24.78 17.90
CA LEU A 617 -25.89 -23.89 17.66
C LEU A 617 -25.62 -23.80 16.15
N MET A 618 -25.66 -24.92 15.44
CA MET A 618 -25.64 -24.96 13.98
C MET A 618 -26.83 -24.20 13.36
N SER A 619 -28.01 -24.22 14.00
CA SER A 619 -29.18 -23.44 13.60
C SER A 619 -29.13 -21.94 13.97
N SER A 620 -28.31 -21.53 14.93
CA SER A 620 -28.17 -20.12 15.36
C SER A 620 -26.95 -19.40 14.75
N MET A 621 -26.02 -20.17 14.18
CA MET A 621 -24.89 -19.68 13.39
C MET A 621 -25.27 -19.24 11.97
N THR A 622 -26.55 -19.36 11.58
CA THR A 622 -27.06 -18.75 10.35
C THR A 622 -27.48 -17.30 10.63
N PRO A 623 -26.91 -16.28 9.96
CA PRO A 623 -27.32 -14.89 10.13
C PRO A 623 -28.82 -14.74 9.84
N LYS A 624 -29.53 -13.92 10.64
CA LYS A 624 -30.96 -13.63 10.48
C LYS A 624 -31.31 -13.24 9.04
N THR A 625 -31.80 -14.23 8.32
CA THR A 625 -32.39 -14.16 6.99
C THR A 625 -33.83 -13.72 7.12
N ALA A 626 -34.05 -12.42 7.14
CA ALA A 626 -35.14 -11.94 6.29
C ALA A 626 -34.56 -11.94 4.87
N ASP A 627 -35.22 -12.63 3.95
CA ASP A 627 -34.92 -12.69 2.52
C ASP A 627 -33.96 -13.82 2.03
N ILE A 628 -34.26 -15.11 2.21
CA ILE A 628 -33.70 -16.17 1.32
C ILE A 628 -34.60 -16.36 0.09
N PRO A 629 -35.94 -16.52 0.24
CA PRO A 629 -36.81 -16.72 -0.92
C PRO A 629 -36.81 -15.55 -1.92
N GLN A 630 -36.76 -14.28 -1.49
CA GLN A 630 -36.69 -13.17 -2.45
C GLN A 630 -35.27 -12.98 -3.01
N LYS A 631 -34.20 -13.37 -2.30
CA LYS A 631 -32.84 -13.46 -2.88
C LYS A 631 -32.76 -14.53 -3.97
N ILE A 632 -33.34 -15.71 -3.73
CA ILE A 632 -33.47 -16.77 -4.75
C ILE A 632 -34.30 -16.26 -5.93
N ALA A 633 -35.42 -15.58 -5.69
CA ALA A 633 -36.24 -15.00 -6.75
C ALA A 633 -35.51 -13.89 -7.54
N LYS A 634 -34.78 -13.00 -6.87
CA LYS A 634 -33.96 -11.96 -7.52
C LYS A 634 -32.82 -12.57 -8.33
N ALA A 635 -32.13 -13.57 -7.78
CA ALA A 635 -31.07 -14.26 -8.50
C ALA A 635 -31.61 -14.99 -9.74
N GLN A 636 -32.79 -15.60 -9.64
CA GLN A 636 -33.48 -16.17 -10.79
C GLN A 636 -33.82 -15.10 -11.84
N SER A 637 -34.32 -13.93 -11.44
CA SER A 637 -34.60 -12.81 -12.35
C SER A 637 -33.33 -12.34 -13.07
N PHE A 638 -32.23 -12.11 -12.34
CA PHE A 638 -30.95 -11.70 -12.91
C PHE A 638 -30.34 -12.77 -13.83
N LYS A 639 -30.49 -14.05 -13.50
CA LYS A 639 -30.11 -15.16 -14.40
C LYS A 639 -30.88 -15.08 -15.72
N GLU A 640 -32.18 -14.85 -15.68
CA GLU A 640 -33.03 -14.75 -16.88
C GLU A 640 -32.67 -13.53 -17.73
N GLU A 641 -32.40 -12.38 -17.12
CA GLU A 641 -31.90 -11.19 -17.83
C GLU A 641 -30.53 -11.44 -18.46
N GLY A 642 -29.61 -12.06 -17.72
CA GLY A 642 -28.31 -12.48 -18.26
C GLY A 642 -28.47 -13.38 -19.48
N ASN A 643 -29.39 -14.35 -19.43
CA ASN A 643 -29.67 -15.23 -20.56
C ASN A 643 -30.23 -14.47 -21.78
N LYS A 644 -31.01 -13.42 -21.59
CA LYS A 644 -31.48 -12.55 -22.68
C LYS A 644 -30.30 -11.82 -23.33
N PHE A 645 -29.40 -11.25 -22.55
CA PHE A 645 -28.21 -10.56 -23.07
C PHE A 645 -27.22 -11.49 -23.76
N VAL A 646 -27.10 -12.74 -23.31
CA VAL A 646 -26.33 -13.77 -24.03
C VAL A 646 -26.93 -14.03 -25.41
N LYS A 647 -28.26 -14.10 -25.52
CA LYS A 647 -28.96 -14.30 -26.81
C LYS A 647 -28.84 -13.08 -27.74
N SER A 648 -28.82 -11.86 -27.20
CA SER A 648 -28.64 -10.63 -27.99
C SER A 648 -27.18 -10.32 -28.32
N GLY A 649 -26.22 -11.08 -27.79
CA GLY A 649 -24.78 -10.86 -28.01
C GLY A 649 -24.17 -9.77 -27.13
N GLU A 650 -24.93 -9.16 -26.22
CA GLU A 650 -24.50 -8.09 -25.32
C GLU A 650 -23.69 -8.62 -24.13
N THR A 651 -22.47 -9.03 -24.42
CA THR A 651 -21.59 -9.75 -23.50
C THR A 651 -21.30 -9.01 -22.18
N PRO A 652 -21.01 -7.68 -22.15
CA PRO A 652 -20.76 -6.98 -20.88
C PRO A 652 -21.98 -6.95 -19.95
N LYS A 653 -23.19 -6.77 -20.51
CA LYS A 653 -24.44 -6.78 -19.74
C LYS A 653 -24.75 -8.18 -19.21
N ALA A 654 -24.50 -9.22 -20.00
CA ALA A 654 -24.62 -10.59 -19.55
C ALA A 654 -23.72 -10.88 -18.33
N PHE A 655 -22.45 -10.46 -18.36
CA PHE A 655 -21.54 -10.59 -17.21
C PHE A 655 -22.07 -9.87 -15.97
N PHE A 656 -22.51 -8.62 -16.13
CA PHE A 656 -23.05 -7.83 -15.02
C PHE A 656 -24.23 -8.57 -14.35
N GLN A 657 -25.20 -9.03 -15.14
CA GLN A 657 -26.37 -9.70 -14.59
C GLN A 657 -26.05 -11.05 -13.94
N TYR A 658 -25.14 -11.84 -14.51
CA TYR A 658 -24.71 -13.08 -13.88
C TYR A 658 -23.95 -12.87 -12.57
N HIS A 659 -23.09 -11.84 -12.49
CA HIS A 659 -22.42 -11.50 -11.23
C HIS A 659 -23.40 -10.99 -10.19
N GLN A 660 -24.39 -10.17 -10.58
CA GLN A 660 -25.48 -9.77 -9.69
C GLN A 660 -26.24 -10.98 -9.17
N ALA A 661 -26.65 -11.90 -10.05
CA ALA A 661 -27.32 -13.14 -9.64
C ALA A 661 -26.49 -13.94 -8.63
N LEU A 662 -25.18 -14.09 -8.88
CA LEU A 662 -24.26 -14.75 -7.98
C LEU A 662 -24.07 -14.00 -6.66
N MET A 663 -24.07 -12.66 -6.63
CA MET A 663 -24.02 -11.89 -5.37
C MET A 663 -25.21 -12.17 -4.45
N TYR A 664 -26.38 -12.48 -5.03
CA TYR A 664 -27.57 -12.81 -4.24
C TYR A 664 -27.54 -14.23 -3.66
N ILE A 665 -26.85 -15.19 -4.28
CA ILE A 665 -26.87 -16.61 -3.88
C ILE A 665 -25.53 -17.16 -3.38
N ASN A 666 -24.39 -16.54 -3.71
CA ASN A 666 -23.08 -16.93 -3.19
C ASN A 666 -23.00 -16.50 -1.72
N GLY A 667 -22.84 -17.49 -0.84
CA GLY A 667 -22.88 -17.29 0.61
C GLY A 667 -24.20 -17.70 1.27
N ILE A 668 -25.21 -18.09 0.49
CA ILE A 668 -26.37 -18.82 1.03
C ILE A 668 -26.00 -20.30 1.12
N ASN A 669 -25.55 -20.75 2.29
CA ASN A 669 -25.50 -22.18 2.59
C ASN A 669 -26.94 -22.60 2.89
N GLY A 670 -27.64 -23.17 1.89
CA GLY A 670 -29.05 -23.57 2.05
C GLY A 670 -29.27 -24.38 3.32
N SER A 671 -30.28 -24.03 4.10
CA SER A 671 -30.56 -24.63 5.40
C SER A 671 -31.30 -25.96 5.23
N SER A 672 -32.10 -26.09 4.16
CA SER A 672 -32.72 -27.35 3.72
C SER A 672 -32.09 -27.86 2.42
N ASP A 673 -32.22 -29.16 2.16
CA ASP A 673 -31.74 -29.76 0.91
C ASP A 673 -32.53 -29.25 -0.32
N GLU A 674 -33.77 -28.84 -0.13
CA GLU A 674 -34.62 -28.23 -1.16
C GLU A 674 -34.08 -26.84 -1.59
N GLU A 675 -33.68 -26.00 -0.64
CA GLU A 675 -33.09 -24.69 -0.92
C GLU A 675 -31.72 -24.83 -1.60
N LYS A 676 -30.88 -25.78 -1.16
CA LYS A 676 -29.62 -26.09 -1.84
C LYS A 676 -29.87 -26.52 -3.27
N GLN A 677 -30.88 -27.36 -3.50
CA GLN A 677 -31.25 -27.80 -4.85
C GLN A 677 -31.74 -26.63 -5.71
N GLN A 678 -32.55 -25.72 -5.16
CA GLN A 678 -33.00 -24.51 -5.85
C GLN A 678 -31.82 -23.58 -6.19
N ILE A 679 -30.92 -23.30 -5.24
CA ILE A 679 -29.74 -22.45 -5.47
C ILE A 679 -28.83 -23.08 -6.53
N ASN A 680 -28.59 -24.39 -6.44
CA ASN A 680 -27.77 -25.12 -7.41
C ASN A 680 -28.41 -25.10 -8.81
N SER A 681 -29.74 -25.18 -8.90
CA SER A 681 -30.47 -25.06 -10.17
C SER A 681 -30.33 -23.68 -10.84
N ILE A 682 -30.00 -22.65 -10.06
CA ILE A 682 -29.71 -21.29 -10.54
C ILE A 682 -28.22 -21.13 -10.84
N LYS A 683 -27.36 -21.56 -9.91
CA LYS A 683 -25.91 -21.36 -9.97
C LYS A 683 -25.27 -22.16 -11.12
N LEU A 684 -25.67 -23.42 -11.31
CA LEU A 684 -25.12 -24.27 -12.37
C LEU A 684 -25.24 -23.66 -13.79
N PRO A 685 -26.42 -23.20 -14.25
CA PRO A 685 -26.53 -22.57 -15.57
C PRO A 685 -25.80 -21.24 -15.66
N ILE A 686 -25.73 -20.45 -14.57
CA ILE A 686 -24.96 -19.20 -14.56
C ILE A 686 -23.48 -19.50 -14.77
N GLN A 687 -22.90 -20.43 -14.01
CA GLN A 687 -21.49 -20.79 -14.11
C GLN A 687 -21.14 -21.35 -15.49
N ASN A 688 -22.04 -22.16 -16.05
CA ASN A 688 -21.90 -22.63 -17.42
C ASN A 688 -21.90 -21.48 -18.45
N ASN A 689 -22.79 -20.51 -18.31
CA ASN A 689 -22.84 -19.38 -19.24
C ASN A 689 -21.65 -18.43 -19.06
N LEU A 690 -21.21 -18.17 -17.83
CA LEU A 690 -19.99 -17.42 -17.55
C LEU A 690 -18.76 -18.10 -18.16
N ALA A 691 -18.61 -19.41 -17.97
CA ALA A 691 -17.54 -20.19 -18.58
C ALA A 691 -17.53 -20.05 -20.11
N MET A 692 -18.71 -20.15 -20.76
CA MET A 692 -18.84 -19.94 -22.20
C MET A 692 -18.38 -18.54 -22.63
N LEU A 693 -18.79 -17.50 -21.91
CA LEU A 693 -18.42 -16.12 -22.23
C LEU A 693 -16.93 -15.87 -22.02
N TYR A 694 -16.33 -16.43 -20.95
CA TYR A 694 -14.90 -16.32 -20.70
C TYR A 694 -14.07 -17.08 -21.75
N VAL A 695 -14.51 -18.26 -22.19
CA VAL A 695 -13.90 -19.00 -23.31
C VAL A 695 -13.94 -18.16 -24.60
N LYS A 696 -15.06 -17.50 -24.91
CA LYS A 696 -15.18 -16.62 -26.08
C LYS A 696 -14.26 -15.39 -26.02
N GLN A 697 -13.90 -14.94 -24.81
CA GLN A 697 -12.97 -13.82 -24.59
C GLN A 697 -11.52 -14.28 -24.36
N GLU A 698 -11.24 -15.58 -24.52
CA GLU A 698 -9.91 -16.16 -24.26
C GLU A 698 -9.39 -15.90 -22.84
N LYS A 699 -10.29 -15.70 -21.87
CA LYS A 699 -9.98 -15.54 -20.44
C LYS A 699 -9.94 -16.91 -19.76
N TRP A 700 -8.97 -17.72 -20.14
CA TRP A 700 -8.89 -19.15 -19.84
C TRP A 700 -8.94 -19.47 -18.34
N GLU A 701 -8.21 -18.75 -17.49
CA GLU A 701 -8.22 -18.97 -16.04
C GLU A 701 -9.60 -18.72 -15.40
N LYS A 702 -10.27 -17.66 -15.83
CA LYS A 702 -11.64 -17.34 -15.36
C LYS A 702 -12.65 -18.38 -15.84
N ALA A 703 -12.47 -18.89 -17.06
CA ALA A 703 -13.27 -20.01 -17.57
C ALA A 703 -13.06 -21.28 -16.74
N ILE A 704 -11.82 -21.62 -16.37
CA ILE A 704 -11.50 -22.78 -15.52
C ILE A 704 -12.17 -22.65 -14.16
N LYS A 705 -12.10 -21.47 -13.53
CA LYS A 705 -12.76 -21.22 -12.24
C LYS A 705 -14.27 -21.42 -12.33
N ALA A 706 -14.92 -20.80 -13.32
CA ALA A 706 -16.36 -20.94 -13.52
C ALA A 706 -16.78 -22.40 -13.79
N CYS A 707 -16.02 -23.14 -14.61
CA CYS A 707 -16.27 -24.56 -14.86
C CYS A 707 -16.08 -25.41 -13.60
N THR A 708 -15.07 -25.09 -12.77
CA THR A 708 -14.82 -25.83 -11.52
C THR A 708 -15.96 -25.61 -10.53
N GLU A 709 -16.51 -24.40 -10.43
CA GLU A 709 -17.71 -24.13 -9.63
C GLU A 709 -18.95 -24.86 -10.17
N ALA A 710 -19.10 -24.99 -11.49
CA ALA A 710 -20.16 -25.81 -12.09
C ALA A 710 -20.00 -27.31 -11.76
N LEU A 711 -18.78 -27.83 -11.82
CA LEU A 711 -18.48 -29.25 -11.57
C LEU A 711 -18.53 -29.63 -10.09
N GLN A 712 -18.45 -28.66 -9.17
CA GLN A 712 -18.77 -28.89 -7.76
C GLN A 712 -20.26 -29.16 -7.54
N ILE A 713 -21.13 -28.63 -8.40
CA ILE A 713 -22.59 -28.81 -8.33
C ILE A 713 -23.00 -30.08 -9.08
N ASP A 714 -22.51 -30.25 -10.30
CA ASP A 714 -22.79 -31.37 -11.18
C ASP A 714 -21.48 -31.87 -11.77
N LYS A 715 -20.92 -32.92 -11.17
CA LYS A 715 -19.61 -33.48 -11.54
C LYS A 715 -19.57 -34.03 -12.97
N ASP A 716 -20.72 -34.40 -13.52
CA ASP A 716 -20.88 -34.99 -14.86
C ASP A 716 -21.43 -33.96 -15.86
N ASN A 717 -21.28 -32.66 -15.56
CA ASN A 717 -21.69 -31.62 -16.48
C ASN A 717 -20.79 -31.55 -17.72
N VAL A 718 -21.22 -32.17 -18.82
CA VAL A 718 -20.46 -32.28 -20.09
C VAL A 718 -19.96 -30.91 -20.60
N LYS A 719 -20.80 -29.87 -20.51
CA LYS A 719 -20.44 -28.52 -20.97
C LYS A 719 -19.31 -27.90 -20.15
N ALA A 720 -19.34 -28.07 -18.83
CA ALA A 720 -18.30 -27.56 -17.94
C ALA A 720 -17.00 -28.35 -18.09
N LEU A 721 -17.06 -29.69 -18.19
CA LEU A 721 -15.90 -30.55 -18.46
C LEU A 721 -15.23 -30.15 -19.78
N PHE A 722 -16.00 -30.05 -20.86
CA PHE A 722 -15.48 -29.66 -22.18
C PHE A 722 -14.82 -28.27 -22.16
N ARG A 723 -15.49 -27.27 -21.58
CA ARG A 723 -14.97 -25.89 -21.53
C ARG A 723 -13.74 -25.76 -20.63
N ARG A 724 -13.68 -26.49 -19.51
CA ARG A 724 -12.51 -26.52 -18.63
C ARG A 724 -11.33 -27.20 -19.31
N GLY A 725 -11.58 -28.37 -19.91
CA GLY A 725 -10.57 -29.10 -20.69
C GLY A 725 -10.00 -28.25 -21.81
N LYS A 726 -10.86 -27.63 -22.64
CA LYS A 726 -10.43 -26.70 -23.69
C LYS A 726 -9.60 -25.52 -23.16
N SER A 727 -10.00 -24.94 -22.03
CA SER A 727 -9.28 -23.81 -21.42
C SER A 727 -7.91 -24.24 -20.87
N ARG A 728 -7.81 -25.46 -20.33
CA ARG A 728 -6.54 -26.06 -19.90
C ARG A 728 -5.61 -26.38 -21.08
N VAL A 729 -6.15 -26.87 -22.19
CA VAL A 729 -5.37 -27.04 -23.45
C VAL A 729 -4.78 -25.71 -23.91
N ALA A 730 -5.52 -24.61 -23.80
CA ALA A 730 -5.06 -23.27 -24.15
C ALA A 730 -3.94 -22.76 -23.24
N LEU A 731 -3.99 -23.09 -21.94
CA LEU A 731 -2.95 -22.73 -20.95
C LEU A 731 -1.75 -23.71 -20.92
N GLY A 732 -1.79 -24.80 -21.69
CA GLY A 732 -0.72 -25.80 -21.72
C GLY A 732 -0.78 -26.85 -20.59
N ASP A 733 -1.86 -26.88 -19.82
CA ASP A 733 -2.13 -27.88 -18.78
C ASP A 733 -2.75 -29.14 -19.43
N ILE A 734 -1.92 -29.88 -20.17
CA ILE A 734 -2.37 -30.98 -21.04
C ILE A 734 -2.90 -32.17 -20.24
N ASP A 735 -2.25 -32.53 -19.15
CA ASP A 735 -2.61 -33.71 -18.34
C ASP A 735 -4.00 -33.57 -17.73
N ASN A 736 -4.30 -32.42 -17.11
CA ASN A 736 -5.62 -32.19 -16.54
C ASN A 736 -6.69 -31.93 -17.61
N ALA A 737 -6.30 -31.39 -18.77
CA ALA A 737 -7.22 -31.23 -19.89
C ALA A 737 -7.69 -32.59 -20.43
N GLU A 738 -6.80 -33.57 -20.50
CA GLU A 738 -7.10 -34.91 -20.97
C GLU A 738 -8.11 -35.62 -20.06
N ILE A 739 -7.93 -35.48 -18.74
CA ILE A 739 -8.87 -36.03 -17.74
C ILE A 739 -10.29 -35.48 -17.96
N ASP A 740 -10.41 -34.15 -18.09
CA ASP A 740 -11.70 -33.50 -18.29
C ASP A 740 -12.37 -33.90 -19.62
N LEU A 741 -11.60 -33.93 -20.71
CA LEU A 741 -12.14 -34.21 -22.05
C LEU A 741 -12.45 -35.69 -22.26
N LYS A 742 -11.70 -36.61 -21.64
CA LYS A 742 -12.06 -38.05 -21.63
C LYS A 742 -13.36 -38.26 -20.86
N ARG A 743 -13.51 -37.66 -19.68
CA ARG A 743 -14.77 -37.74 -18.93
C ARG A 743 -15.93 -37.14 -19.72
N ALA A 744 -15.71 -36.02 -20.41
CA ALA A 744 -16.73 -35.44 -21.29
C ALA A 744 -17.09 -36.38 -22.46
N ALA A 745 -16.12 -37.08 -23.05
CA ALA A 745 -16.34 -38.03 -24.14
C ALA A 745 -17.03 -39.32 -23.69
N GLU A 746 -16.83 -39.77 -22.45
CA GLU A 746 -17.58 -40.88 -21.87
C GLU A 746 -19.07 -40.54 -21.71
N LEU A 747 -19.36 -39.30 -21.33
CA LEU A 747 -20.71 -38.82 -21.06
C LEU A 747 -21.46 -38.39 -22.34
N ASP A 748 -20.74 -37.86 -23.34
CA ASP A 748 -21.28 -37.57 -24.68
C ASP A 748 -20.33 -38.06 -25.79
N PRO A 749 -20.38 -39.36 -26.14
CA PRO A 749 -19.50 -39.95 -27.15
C PRO A 749 -19.76 -39.46 -28.59
N ALA A 750 -20.88 -38.77 -28.82
CA ALA A 750 -21.27 -38.31 -30.16
C ALA A 750 -20.75 -36.90 -30.47
N ASP A 751 -20.35 -36.11 -29.45
CA ASP A 751 -19.91 -34.74 -29.63
C ASP A 751 -18.57 -34.66 -30.40
N LYS A 752 -18.64 -34.12 -31.62
CA LYS A 752 -17.48 -33.93 -32.50
C LYS A 752 -16.49 -32.92 -31.94
N ALA A 753 -16.94 -31.92 -31.18
CA ALA A 753 -16.06 -30.90 -30.61
C ALA A 753 -15.14 -31.51 -29.55
N ILE A 754 -15.66 -32.41 -28.71
CA ILE A 754 -14.86 -33.13 -27.70
C ILE A 754 -13.80 -34.00 -28.39
N LYS A 755 -14.18 -34.75 -29.43
CA LYS A 755 -13.25 -35.58 -30.22
C LYS A 755 -12.13 -34.75 -30.84
N ASN A 756 -12.45 -33.57 -31.39
CA ASN A 756 -11.46 -32.69 -31.98
C ASN A 756 -10.44 -32.17 -30.96
N GLU A 757 -10.88 -31.80 -29.75
CA GLU A 757 -9.97 -31.38 -28.68
C GLU A 757 -9.10 -32.54 -28.16
N LEU A 758 -9.62 -33.77 -28.09
CA LEU A 758 -8.82 -34.96 -27.76
C LEU A 758 -7.74 -35.26 -28.80
N ILE A 759 -8.04 -35.07 -30.09
CA ILE A 759 -7.04 -35.18 -31.16
C ILE A 759 -5.95 -34.10 -31.01
N LEU A 760 -6.33 -32.88 -30.60
CA LEU A 760 -5.38 -31.80 -30.34
C LEU A 760 -4.45 -32.14 -29.16
N ILE A 761 -4.98 -32.72 -28.08
CA ILE A 761 -4.18 -33.20 -26.95
C ILE A 761 -3.16 -34.24 -27.39
N ALA A 762 -3.59 -35.27 -28.14
CA ALA A 762 -2.69 -36.33 -28.61
C ALA A 762 -1.51 -35.77 -29.45
N ARG A 763 -1.76 -34.76 -30.28
CA ARG A 763 -0.70 -34.07 -31.04
C ARG A 763 0.26 -33.32 -30.12
N LYS A 764 -0.26 -32.57 -29.14
CA LYS A 764 0.57 -31.82 -28.17
C LYS A 764 1.42 -32.75 -27.30
N GLN A 765 0.89 -33.92 -26.91
CA GLN A 765 1.65 -34.93 -26.15
C GLN A 765 2.79 -35.52 -26.99
N GLN A 766 2.55 -35.88 -28.25
CA GLN A 766 3.62 -36.34 -29.16
C GLN A 766 4.72 -35.29 -29.35
N GLU A 767 4.36 -34.01 -29.45
CA GLU A 767 5.33 -32.91 -29.51
C GLU A 767 6.14 -32.78 -28.22
N GLN A 768 5.50 -32.90 -27.05
CA GLN A 768 6.18 -32.89 -25.75
C GLN A 768 7.12 -34.07 -25.60
N GLU A 769 6.69 -35.29 -25.93
CA GLU A 769 7.54 -36.49 -25.91
C GLU A 769 8.76 -36.33 -26.83
N LYS A 770 8.56 -35.78 -28.04
CA LYS A 770 9.66 -35.52 -28.98
C LYS A 770 10.64 -34.50 -28.42
N LYS A 771 10.16 -33.40 -27.82
CA LYS A 771 11.00 -32.38 -27.16
C LYS A 771 11.76 -32.97 -25.98
N THR A 772 11.08 -33.75 -25.13
CA THR A 772 11.67 -34.42 -23.97
C THR A 772 12.74 -35.43 -24.40
N LYS A 773 12.46 -36.26 -25.41
CA LYS A 773 13.45 -37.20 -25.96
C LYS A 773 14.67 -36.48 -26.53
N ASN A 774 14.47 -35.38 -27.26
CA ASN A 774 15.58 -34.57 -27.78
C ASN A 774 16.37 -33.88 -26.66
N PHE A 775 15.70 -33.39 -25.63
CA PHE A 775 16.31 -32.79 -24.45
C PHE A 775 17.19 -33.79 -23.70
N TYR A 776 16.65 -34.98 -23.37
CA TYR A 776 17.43 -36.04 -22.71
C TYR A 776 18.56 -36.56 -23.60
N ALA A 777 18.35 -36.75 -24.90
CA ALA A 777 19.42 -37.15 -25.83
C ALA A 777 20.57 -36.12 -25.85
N GLY A 778 20.24 -34.82 -25.83
CA GLY A 778 21.24 -33.75 -25.71
C GLY A 778 21.94 -33.73 -24.35
N MET A 779 21.21 -33.99 -23.26
CA MET A 779 21.75 -34.06 -21.90
C MET A 779 22.70 -35.25 -21.72
N PHE A 780 22.36 -36.45 -22.21
CA PHE A 780 23.24 -37.63 -22.18
C PHE A 780 24.48 -37.43 -23.04
N LYS A 781 24.37 -36.78 -24.20
CA LYS A 781 25.53 -36.44 -25.04
C LYS A 781 26.51 -35.50 -24.32
N LYS A 782 26.00 -34.51 -23.59
CA LYS A 782 26.84 -33.60 -22.78
C LYS A 782 27.48 -34.31 -21.58
N MET A 783 26.76 -35.22 -20.91
CA MET A 783 27.29 -35.99 -19.78
C MET A 783 28.38 -36.99 -20.21
N GLY A 784 28.24 -37.62 -21.38
CA GLY A 784 29.28 -38.48 -21.94
C GLY A 784 30.57 -37.72 -22.31
N GLN A 785 30.43 -36.47 -22.79
CA GLN A 785 31.58 -35.61 -23.08
C GLN A 785 32.30 -35.12 -21.83
N SER A 786 31.61 -34.98 -20.68
CA SER A 786 32.27 -34.67 -19.40
C SER A 786 33.02 -35.86 -18.80
N SER A 787 32.57 -37.10 -19.02
CA SER A 787 33.30 -38.29 -18.53
C SER A 787 34.55 -38.63 -19.35
N GLU A 788 34.58 -38.32 -20.64
CA GLU A 788 35.78 -38.51 -21.49
C GLU A 788 36.86 -37.45 -21.24
N ALA A 789 36.52 -36.31 -20.61
CA ALA A 789 37.48 -35.27 -20.28
C ALA A 789 38.31 -35.58 -19.01
N ASP A 790 37.79 -36.40 -18.08
CA ASP A 790 38.49 -36.76 -16.84
C ASP A 790 39.48 -37.94 -17.01
N GLU A 791 39.31 -38.82 -18.01
CA GLU A 791 40.27 -39.90 -18.31
C GLU A 791 41.50 -39.43 -19.14
N GLY A 792 41.51 -38.19 -19.62
CA GLY A 792 42.59 -37.62 -20.45
C GLY A 792 43.76 -36.99 -19.68
N THR A 793 43.75 -36.99 -18.35
CA THR A 793 44.72 -36.25 -17.52
C THR A 793 45.66 -37.12 -16.68
N GLU A 794 45.71 -38.43 -16.93
CA GLU A 794 46.81 -39.30 -16.47
C GLU A 794 47.48 -39.97 -17.69
N LYS A 795 48.43 -39.25 -18.30
CA LYS A 795 49.62 -39.83 -18.95
C LYS A 795 50.69 -38.78 -19.21
#